data_AF-A0A933N6T9-F1
#
_entry.id   AF-A0A933N6T9-F1
#
_cell.length_a   1.000
_cell.length_b   1.000
_cell.length_c   1.000
_cell.angle_alpha   90.00
_cell.angle_beta   90.00
_cell.angle_gamma   90.00
#
_symmetry.space_group_name_H-M   'P 1'
#
loop_
_entity.id
_entity.type
_entity.pdbx_description
1 polymer ?
#
loop_
_entity_poly.entity_id
_entity_poly.type
_entity_poly.pdbx_seq_one_letter_code
_entity_poly.pdbx_strand_id
1 'polypeptide(L)'
;MKRFEATLGLCLVFAGCGGEESPEDVGPKDAGKKDVGFVSDTGVGPADSGVAEPDSGEGADTGSAHPDATASGDTGTAEVDAGRDAGSPSDTGGATSTRIQLLSISDWHGQLDPLAPAQGSTITIGGAAVLSTYFARERAEVANTLLVTAGDAFGGTPPLSSLFEERPAILALNAMGLAVDSFGNHNFDRGLTHLQQMIDLSDYTYVSSNLGSLSTQLTNVASPFHIETIGGVKVAFIGITNPDAPTLTFPGRMGSLTVNDPVTSALAARTAAVGAGAQVFVALVHLGATAGGVAPTGPLLDFANGVTGFHVIFGDHTDIEVNQVIHGAVVLENRSKGRTYGRVRLAVDMAGAVAVESADIVTPLGLGSVTPDPAMVTLLEPYRAQLAAQLDVSIGTATGIFPRGSNVERLGEVAIGNLFTDAMRDRYGVQLAFINGGGIRAPLPSSYAPANTTLRRSAAPYVVGPPYDLVLGDAYTVQPFGNTITTRTVTGQQVWALLEHGVSAMPAANGRFPQVSGMRFTYTASNAAGSRIVSVTLDNGTPIPNDASMYSLATTDFINNGGDGYTMLADGSGSSRELDAVVLAELVKKRGTISPAIEGRITRLMGPAGVDGGVIDAGAVDAGRPDAALDAGFLDASVDASVDAGPGDVGSPDSGFDAGRPDASADAGVDGGTQAPITPEFFGDLVITEIMKDPSAVADSVGEWFEVYNPTGLAFDLTGCYVYDLGTDSFIINGLVVGPGEYATLASSATPGFTPDYVYAGFLLANADDEVALACPTPLGDMDIDYVLYDNGVTFPDSAGASMSLDAASIDPSTNDFGNVWCDGVTAYNSTDLGTPGAPNPTCP
;
A
#
# COMPACT_ATOMS: atom_id res chain seq x y z
N MET A 1 14.77 12.32 26.83
CA MET A 1 14.39 12.61 28.24
C MET A 1 14.25 14.11 28.53
N LYS A 2 15.21 14.88 29.06
CA LYS A 2 14.89 16.27 29.51
C LYS A 2 14.41 17.30 28.45
N ARG A 3 14.60 17.05 27.15
CA ARG A 3 13.93 17.83 26.07
C ARG A 3 12.55 17.27 25.70
N PHE A 4 12.33 15.97 25.93
CA PHE A 4 11.17 15.20 25.52
C PHE A 4 9.93 15.53 26.38
N GLU A 5 10.13 15.77 27.69
CA GLU A 5 9.11 16.32 28.60
C GLU A 5 8.56 17.67 28.13
N ALA A 6 9.34 18.45 27.37
CA ALA A 6 8.95 19.77 26.85
C ALA A 6 8.26 19.72 25.47
N THR A 7 8.39 18.62 24.72
CA THR A 7 7.85 18.52 23.34
C THR A 7 6.48 17.84 23.29
N LEU A 8 6.21 16.87 24.18
CA LEU A 8 4.97 16.08 24.16
C LEU A 8 3.77 16.72 24.89
N GLY A 9 3.94 17.89 25.52
CA GLY A 9 2.84 18.60 26.19
C GLY A 9 2.17 17.82 27.34
N LEU A 10 2.84 16.80 27.89
CA LEU A 10 2.26 15.78 28.78
C LEU A 10 2.04 16.27 30.23
N CYS A 11 1.41 17.43 30.39
CA CYS A 11 1.04 18.03 31.67
C CYS A 11 -0.49 17.90 31.89
N LEU A 12 -1.00 16.67 31.82
CA LEU A 12 -2.43 16.38 31.84
C LEU A 12 -2.91 15.97 33.24
N VAL A 13 -3.46 16.96 33.97
CA VAL A 13 -4.50 16.81 35.00
C VAL A 13 -4.22 15.79 36.13
N PHE A 14 -3.19 16.03 36.95
CA PHE A 14 -3.09 15.44 38.29
C PHE A 14 -2.68 16.49 39.35
N ALA A 15 -3.69 16.95 40.10
CA ALA A 15 -3.63 17.99 41.14
C ALA A 15 -3.17 19.39 40.68
N GLY A 16 -3.88 20.43 41.13
CA GLY A 16 -3.68 21.80 40.62
C GLY A 16 -2.65 22.62 41.41
N CYS A 17 -1.83 23.37 40.67
CA CYS A 17 -1.15 24.58 41.15
C CYS A 17 -1.52 25.74 40.22
N GLY A 18 -1.86 26.89 40.78
CA GLY A 18 -2.03 28.15 40.06
C GLY A 18 -0.97 29.16 40.49
N GLY A 19 -0.59 30.05 39.58
CA GLY A 19 0.40 31.10 39.81
C GLY A 19 0.92 31.65 38.49
N GLU A 20 0.59 32.90 38.19
CA GLU A 20 1.15 33.64 37.06
C GLU A 20 2.55 34.17 37.43
N GLU A 21 3.49 34.16 36.50
CA GLU A 21 4.45 35.27 36.33
C GLU A 21 5.06 35.28 34.92
N SER A 22 5.43 36.46 34.44
CA SER A 22 5.86 36.73 33.06
C SER A 22 7.39 36.77 32.91
N PRO A 23 7.95 36.49 31.71
CA PRO A 23 9.40 36.39 31.52
C PRO A 23 10.10 37.76 31.38
N GLU A 24 11.30 37.89 31.97
CA GLU A 24 12.24 38.97 31.64
C GLU A 24 13.54 38.44 31.00
N ASP A 25 14.03 39.25 30.07
CA ASP A 25 15.17 39.08 29.15
C ASP A 25 16.56 39.02 29.83
N VAL A 26 17.41 38.05 29.44
CA VAL A 26 18.87 38.14 29.63
C VAL A 26 19.65 37.48 28.48
N GLY A 27 20.53 38.24 27.85
CA GLY A 27 21.44 37.79 26.77
C GLY A 27 22.68 36.96 27.20
N PRO A 28 23.52 36.53 26.24
CA PRO A 28 24.44 35.40 26.40
C PRO A 28 25.83 35.72 26.98
N LYS A 29 26.51 34.68 27.50
CA LYS A 29 27.98 34.64 27.75
C LYS A 29 28.57 33.25 27.48
N ASP A 30 29.87 33.26 27.20
CA ASP A 30 30.62 32.20 26.51
C ASP A 30 31.18 31.04 27.35
N ALA A 31 31.42 29.94 26.62
CA ALA A 31 32.50 28.95 26.75
C ALA A 31 32.67 28.10 28.03
N GLY A 32 32.68 26.76 27.83
CA GLY A 32 33.13 25.80 28.83
C GLY A 32 33.08 24.33 28.38
N LYS A 33 34.02 23.90 27.52
CA LYS A 33 34.16 22.46 27.17
C LYS A 33 34.47 21.61 28.40
N LYS A 34 33.78 20.47 28.54
CA LYS A 34 34.28 19.28 29.26
C LYS A 34 33.77 18.00 28.60
N ASP A 35 34.71 17.12 28.27
CA ASP A 35 34.43 15.76 27.80
C ASP A 35 34.08 14.84 28.98
N VAL A 36 33.24 13.83 28.75
CA VAL A 36 33.01 12.71 29.69
C VAL A 36 32.92 11.42 28.88
N GLY A 37 34.03 10.69 28.78
CA GLY A 37 34.02 9.31 28.32
C GLY A 37 33.66 8.37 29.47
N PHE A 38 32.85 7.33 29.20
CA PHE A 38 32.61 6.25 30.15
C PHE A 38 33.60 5.10 29.93
N VAL A 39 34.05 4.51 31.03
CA VAL A 39 35.07 3.45 31.07
C VAL A 39 34.40 2.12 31.34
N SER A 40 34.80 1.07 30.61
CA SER A 40 34.45 -0.32 30.89
C SER A 40 35.25 -0.86 32.07
N ASP A 41 34.61 -1.68 32.92
CA ASP A 41 35.27 -2.40 34.01
C ASP A 41 35.08 -3.92 33.83
N THR A 42 36.10 -4.70 34.17
CA THR A 42 36.18 -6.14 33.89
C THR A 42 36.91 -6.92 34.99
N GLY A 43 36.13 -7.64 35.80
CA GLY A 43 36.47 -8.99 36.28
C GLY A 43 37.46 -9.14 37.43
N VAL A 44 37.03 -9.86 38.47
CA VAL A 44 37.91 -10.62 39.38
C VAL A 44 37.34 -12.04 39.54
N GLY A 45 38.23 -13.03 39.64
CA GLY A 45 37.95 -14.46 39.50
C GLY A 45 37.63 -15.26 40.77
N PRO A 46 37.84 -16.60 40.75
CA PRO A 46 36.90 -17.54 41.36
C PRO A 46 37.44 -18.35 42.56
N ALA A 47 36.53 -19.08 43.23
CA ALA A 47 36.83 -20.19 44.16
C ALA A 47 35.73 -21.26 44.12
N ASP A 48 36.09 -22.49 44.50
CA ASP A 48 35.32 -23.74 44.36
C ASP A 48 34.66 -24.21 45.68
N SER A 49 33.47 -24.81 45.58
CA SER A 49 32.99 -25.92 46.45
C SER A 49 31.57 -26.38 46.05
N GLY A 50 31.35 -27.67 45.82
CA GLY A 50 30.00 -28.27 45.58
C GLY A 50 29.54 -29.22 46.70
N VAL A 51 28.32 -29.79 46.59
CA VAL A 51 27.83 -30.99 47.32
C VAL A 51 26.49 -31.50 46.73
N ALA A 52 26.35 -32.84 46.60
CA ALA A 52 25.17 -33.75 46.48
C ALA A 52 23.87 -33.29 45.73
N GLU A 53 23.35 -34.02 44.73
CA GLU A 53 22.59 -35.31 44.81
C GLU A 53 21.38 -35.26 45.78
N PRO A 54 20.15 -35.71 45.37
CA PRO A 54 19.95 -37.14 45.07
C PRO A 54 18.95 -37.57 43.95
N ASP A 55 19.37 -38.59 43.19
CA ASP A 55 18.73 -39.93 43.04
C ASP A 55 17.58 -40.23 42.01
N SER A 56 18.01 -40.93 40.94
CA SER A 56 17.44 -42.07 40.15
C SER A 56 16.02 -42.13 39.53
N GLY A 57 15.93 -42.97 38.48
CA GLY A 57 14.71 -43.33 37.75
C GLY A 57 14.93 -44.17 36.47
N GLU A 58 15.74 -45.24 36.53
CA GLU A 58 16.03 -46.09 35.36
C GLU A 58 14.85 -47.01 34.94
N GLY A 59 14.78 -47.36 33.65
CA GLY A 59 13.87 -48.38 33.14
C GLY A 59 14.12 -48.74 31.68
N ALA A 60 14.87 -49.82 31.43
CA ALA A 60 15.13 -50.34 30.09
C ALA A 60 15.15 -51.88 30.07
N ASP A 61 14.51 -52.48 29.07
CA ASP A 61 14.89 -53.79 28.52
C ASP A 61 14.42 -53.92 27.06
N THR A 62 14.80 -55.02 26.42
CA THR A 62 14.84 -55.28 24.98
C THR A 62 13.98 -56.48 24.61
N GLY A 63 13.66 -56.67 23.32
CA GLY A 63 12.96 -57.87 22.86
C GLY A 63 12.63 -57.86 21.37
N SER A 64 13.37 -58.63 20.56
CA SER A 64 13.18 -58.74 19.10
C SER A 64 12.43 -60.00 18.70
N ALA A 65 11.57 -59.91 17.67
CA ALA A 65 11.25 -61.02 16.77
C ALA A 65 10.71 -60.55 15.40
N HIS A 66 11.31 -61.04 14.31
CA HIS A 66 10.82 -61.07 12.92
C HIS A 66 10.51 -62.56 12.55
N PRO A 67 10.35 -63.07 11.29
CA PRO A 67 10.53 -62.50 9.94
C PRO A 67 9.14 -62.13 9.34
N ASP A 68 8.64 -62.40 8.12
CA ASP A 68 9.06 -62.98 6.81
C ASP A 68 7.97 -62.50 5.79
N ALA A 69 8.07 -62.46 4.45
CA ALA A 69 9.08 -62.66 3.40
C ALA A 69 8.58 -61.82 2.16
N THR A 70 9.01 -61.86 0.89
CA THR A 70 9.93 -62.65 0.02
C THR A 70 10.53 -61.70 -1.04
N ALA A 71 11.57 -62.10 -1.81
CA ALA A 71 12.12 -61.28 -2.91
C ALA A 71 12.65 -62.07 -4.12
N SER A 72 12.65 -61.43 -5.30
CA SER A 72 13.41 -61.78 -6.53
C SER A 72 13.31 -60.61 -7.54
N GLY A 73 14.32 -60.17 -8.30
CA GLY A 73 15.74 -60.56 -8.35
C GLY A 73 16.16 -61.28 -9.62
N ASP A 74 16.74 -60.57 -10.60
CA ASP A 74 17.84 -61.03 -11.48
C ASP A 74 18.54 -59.81 -12.16
N THR A 75 19.41 -60.06 -13.13
CA THR A 75 20.54 -59.23 -13.57
C THR A 75 20.43 -58.73 -15.02
N GLY A 76 21.33 -57.80 -15.39
CA GLY A 76 22.23 -58.14 -16.51
C GLY A 76 22.32 -57.19 -17.70
N THR A 77 23.47 -56.50 -17.79
CA THR A 77 24.16 -56.05 -19.03
C THR A 77 23.49 -54.99 -19.93
N ALA A 78 24.34 -54.31 -20.70
CA ALA A 78 23.99 -53.32 -21.71
C ALA A 78 24.76 -53.62 -23.00
N GLU A 79 24.28 -53.13 -24.14
CA GLU A 79 25.15 -52.87 -25.30
C GLU A 79 24.64 -51.69 -26.16
N VAL A 80 25.56 -51.17 -26.96
CA VAL A 80 25.57 -49.88 -27.67
C VAL A 80 24.91 -49.91 -29.05
N ASP A 81 24.58 -48.73 -29.60
CA ASP A 81 25.14 -48.31 -30.89
C ASP A 81 25.24 -46.77 -31.01
N ALA A 82 25.97 -46.29 -32.02
CA ALA A 82 26.28 -44.88 -32.33
C ALA A 82 25.06 -44.08 -32.84
N GLY A 83 25.06 -42.74 -32.88
CA GLY A 83 26.15 -41.79 -32.63
C GLY A 83 26.48 -40.94 -33.88
N ARG A 84 26.32 -39.61 -33.76
CA ARG A 84 26.79 -38.62 -34.74
C ARG A 84 27.31 -37.37 -34.02
N ASP A 85 28.62 -37.25 -33.94
CA ASP A 85 29.30 -35.99 -33.62
C ASP A 85 29.38 -35.11 -34.89
N ALA A 86 29.16 -33.80 -34.71
CA ALA A 86 29.42 -32.78 -35.71
C ALA A 86 29.57 -31.37 -35.10
N GLY A 87 30.47 -31.19 -34.12
CA GLY A 87 31.14 -29.89 -33.93
C GLY A 87 31.05 -29.24 -32.56
N SER A 88 32.16 -29.25 -31.83
CA SER A 88 32.41 -28.32 -30.72
C SER A 88 32.57 -26.89 -31.23
N PRO A 89 32.03 -25.86 -30.55
CA PRO A 89 32.61 -24.53 -30.58
C PRO A 89 34.06 -24.60 -30.09
N SER A 90 34.95 -23.87 -30.75
CA SER A 90 36.34 -23.75 -30.32
C SER A 90 36.45 -23.04 -28.97
N ASP A 91 37.41 -23.45 -28.13
CA ASP A 91 37.88 -22.64 -27.00
C ASP A 91 38.30 -21.24 -27.50
N THR A 92 37.55 -20.22 -27.07
CA THR A 92 37.87 -18.81 -27.29
C THR A 92 37.91 -18.06 -25.97
N GLY A 93 38.75 -18.53 -25.03
CA GLY A 93 39.23 -17.74 -23.89
C GLY A 93 38.12 -17.30 -22.95
N GLY A 94 37.59 -18.24 -22.15
CA GLY A 94 36.48 -18.01 -21.24
C GLY A 94 36.64 -16.78 -20.35
N ALA A 95 35.82 -15.76 -20.59
CA ALA A 95 35.71 -14.61 -19.70
C ALA A 95 35.11 -15.06 -18.36
N THR A 96 35.79 -14.79 -17.26
CA THR A 96 35.28 -15.07 -15.92
C THR A 96 34.15 -14.08 -15.62
N SER A 97 32.93 -14.57 -15.51
CA SER A 97 31.78 -13.78 -15.08
C SER A 97 31.63 -13.77 -13.55
N THR A 98 31.40 -12.58 -13.01
CA THR A 98 31.03 -12.35 -11.61
C THR A 98 29.51 -12.20 -11.55
N ARG A 99 28.84 -13.01 -10.72
CA ARG A 99 27.45 -12.75 -10.32
C ARG A 99 27.42 -11.64 -9.27
N ILE A 100 26.49 -10.70 -9.41
CA ILE A 100 26.15 -9.64 -8.46
C ILE A 100 24.66 -9.75 -8.15
N GLN A 101 24.26 -9.47 -6.90
CA GLN A 101 22.86 -9.36 -6.53
C GLN A 101 22.60 -8.01 -5.87
N LEU A 102 21.49 -7.38 -6.25
CA LEU A 102 20.98 -6.14 -5.65
C LEU A 102 19.62 -6.44 -5.04
N LEU A 103 19.47 -6.15 -3.74
CA LEU A 103 18.21 -6.21 -3.02
C LEU A 103 17.73 -4.77 -2.78
N SER A 104 16.47 -4.47 -3.05
CA SER A 104 15.87 -3.14 -2.82
C SER A 104 14.72 -3.22 -1.83
N ILE A 105 14.58 -2.20 -0.99
CA ILE A 105 13.36 -1.95 -0.20
C ILE A 105 12.88 -0.53 -0.52
N SER A 106 11.75 -0.42 -1.22
CA SER A 106 11.02 0.84 -1.38
C SER A 106 10.28 1.24 -0.08
N ASP A 107 10.18 2.54 0.20
CA ASP A 107 9.35 3.19 1.22
C ASP A 107 9.36 2.47 2.58
N TRP A 108 10.53 2.08 3.08
CA TRP A 108 10.58 1.26 4.30
C TRP A 108 9.98 1.99 5.52
N HIS A 109 10.00 3.33 5.54
CA HIS A 109 9.37 4.19 6.54
C HIS A 109 9.64 3.74 7.98
N GLY A 110 10.84 3.25 8.28
CA GLY A 110 11.21 2.68 9.58
C GLY A 110 10.22 1.65 10.13
N GLN A 111 9.64 0.79 9.26
CA GLN A 111 8.73 -0.30 9.64
C GLN A 111 9.52 -1.42 10.33
N LEU A 112 9.91 -1.14 11.57
CA LEU A 112 10.70 -2.00 12.45
C LEU A 112 9.91 -3.23 12.91
N ASP A 113 8.64 -3.03 13.25
CA ASP A 113 7.67 -4.09 13.52
C ASP A 113 7.17 -4.72 12.22
N PRO A 114 6.88 -6.03 12.20
CA PRO A 114 6.14 -6.63 11.09
C PRO A 114 4.81 -5.91 10.84
N LEU A 115 4.37 -5.94 9.59
CA LEU A 115 3.02 -5.50 9.24
C LEU A 115 2.00 -6.45 9.88
N ALA A 116 0.83 -5.89 10.21
CA ALA A 116 -0.33 -6.70 10.57
C ALA A 116 -0.62 -7.69 9.42
N PRO A 117 -1.06 -8.92 9.73
CA PRO A 117 -1.47 -9.88 8.71
C PRO A 117 -2.68 -9.35 7.93
N ALA A 118 -2.96 -9.96 6.77
CA ALA A 118 -4.28 -9.83 6.15
C ALA A 118 -5.38 -10.30 7.12
N GLN A 119 -6.61 -9.81 6.95
CA GLN A 119 -7.73 -10.26 7.78
C GLN A 119 -7.94 -11.78 7.59
N GLY A 120 -8.24 -12.50 8.68
CA GLY A 120 -8.24 -13.97 8.71
C GLY A 120 -6.86 -14.62 8.92
N SER A 121 -5.79 -14.06 8.34
CA SER A 121 -4.44 -14.64 8.46
C SER A 121 -3.77 -14.37 9.82
N THR A 122 -2.85 -15.26 10.22
CA THR A 122 -1.95 -15.07 11.36
C THR A 122 -0.50 -14.80 10.95
N ILE A 123 -0.18 -14.82 9.65
CA ILE A 123 1.19 -14.69 9.13
C ILE A 123 1.53 -13.20 8.98
N THR A 124 2.44 -12.72 9.82
CA THR A 124 2.96 -11.35 9.73
C THR A 124 3.94 -11.22 8.55
N ILE A 125 4.03 -10.03 7.96
CA ILE A 125 4.90 -9.75 6.80
C ILE A 125 5.96 -8.71 7.17
N GLY A 126 7.22 -8.96 6.82
CA GLY A 126 8.31 -8.00 6.98
C GLY A 126 8.67 -7.70 8.43
N GLY A 127 9.05 -6.45 8.68
CA GLY A 127 9.68 -6.04 9.94
C GLY A 127 11.17 -6.40 9.99
N ALA A 128 11.96 -5.61 10.71
CA ALA A 128 13.43 -5.62 10.60
C ALA A 128 14.07 -7.00 10.90
N ALA A 129 13.53 -7.75 11.86
CA ALA A 129 14.10 -9.05 12.27
C ALA A 129 13.82 -10.18 11.25
N VAL A 130 12.69 -10.12 10.54
CA VAL A 130 12.39 -11.06 9.45
C VAL A 130 13.21 -10.67 8.22
N LEU A 131 13.22 -9.38 7.84
CA LEU A 131 14.01 -8.85 6.73
C LEU A 131 15.50 -9.18 6.87
N SER A 132 16.12 -8.94 8.04
CA SER A 132 17.51 -9.33 8.33
C SER A 132 17.78 -10.81 8.07
N THR A 133 16.83 -11.68 8.45
CA THR A 133 16.92 -13.14 8.24
C THR A 133 16.84 -13.52 6.76
N TYR A 134 15.96 -12.88 5.98
CA TYR A 134 15.89 -13.06 4.52
C TYR A 134 17.19 -12.58 3.85
N PHE A 135 17.68 -11.38 4.18
CA PHE A 135 18.91 -10.84 3.60
C PHE A 135 20.18 -11.61 3.99
N ALA A 136 20.19 -12.26 5.16
CA ALA A 136 21.25 -13.21 5.54
C ALA A 136 21.23 -14.48 4.66
N ARG A 137 20.05 -14.99 4.29
CA ARG A 137 19.89 -16.12 3.35
C ARG A 137 20.33 -15.73 1.94
N GLU A 138 19.89 -14.58 1.44
CA GLU A 138 20.28 -14.04 0.12
C GLU A 138 21.80 -13.85 -0.01
N ARG A 139 22.47 -13.32 1.02
CA ARG A 139 23.94 -13.20 1.07
C ARG A 139 24.67 -14.54 1.14
N ALA A 140 24.03 -15.57 1.69
CA ALA A 140 24.59 -16.93 1.73
C ALA A 140 24.48 -17.64 0.38
N GLU A 141 23.45 -17.33 -0.43
CA GLU A 141 23.32 -17.84 -1.80
C GLU A 141 24.24 -17.07 -2.78
N VAL A 142 24.25 -15.73 -2.70
CA VAL A 142 25.07 -14.86 -3.55
C VAL A 142 25.93 -13.96 -2.69
N ALA A 143 27.21 -14.31 -2.52
CA ALA A 143 28.15 -13.56 -1.68
C ALA A 143 28.35 -12.09 -2.11
N ASN A 144 28.14 -11.77 -3.38
CA ASN A 144 28.17 -10.42 -3.95
C ASN A 144 26.79 -9.73 -3.86
N THR A 145 26.11 -9.84 -2.72
CA THR A 145 24.80 -9.21 -2.47
C THR A 145 24.94 -7.87 -1.76
N LEU A 146 24.43 -6.80 -2.36
CA LEU A 146 24.21 -5.52 -1.70
C LEU A 146 22.71 -5.31 -1.44
N LEU A 147 22.41 -4.66 -0.32
CA LEU A 147 21.09 -4.08 -0.02
C LEU A 147 21.14 -2.59 -0.35
N VAL A 148 20.08 -2.07 -0.96
CA VAL A 148 19.88 -0.64 -1.31
C VAL A 148 18.46 -0.18 -0.99
N THR A 149 18.23 1.13 -0.98
CA THR A 149 16.91 1.78 -0.93
C THR A 149 16.91 2.97 -1.90
N ALA A 150 15.73 3.36 -2.39
CA ALA A 150 15.57 4.51 -3.27
C ALA A 150 15.09 5.79 -2.54
N GLY A 151 14.82 5.72 -1.24
CA GLY A 151 14.49 6.84 -0.38
C GLY A 151 13.53 6.43 0.74
N ASP A 152 13.15 7.37 1.61
CA ASP A 152 12.09 7.23 2.61
C ASP A 152 12.13 5.97 3.48
N ALA A 153 13.35 5.42 3.65
CA ALA A 153 13.66 4.35 4.58
C ALA A 153 13.38 4.75 6.05
N PHE A 154 13.22 6.05 6.32
CA PHE A 154 12.66 6.62 7.55
C PHE A 154 11.79 7.86 7.24
N GLY A 155 11.11 8.37 8.26
CA GLY A 155 10.05 9.38 8.11
C GLY A 155 8.70 8.73 7.75
N GLY A 156 7.60 9.46 7.92
CA GLY A 156 6.23 8.89 7.85
C GLY A 156 5.99 7.66 8.75
N THR A 157 6.76 7.55 9.85
CA THR A 157 7.22 6.25 10.41
C THR A 157 6.55 5.84 11.73
N PRO A 158 6.30 4.54 11.98
CA PRO A 158 5.65 4.05 13.21
C PRO A 158 6.33 4.48 14.53
N PRO A 159 5.62 4.46 15.68
CA PRO A 159 6.13 5.00 16.95
C PRO A 159 7.43 4.38 17.47
N LEU A 160 7.72 3.10 17.15
CA LEU A 160 8.99 2.45 17.50
C LEU A 160 10.21 3.10 16.82
N SER A 161 9.99 3.87 15.76
CA SER A 161 10.98 4.69 15.06
C SER A 161 10.84 6.18 15.40
N SER A 162 9.65 6.75 15.20
CA SER A 162 9.43 8.21 15.33
C SER A 162 9.56 8.73 16.76
N LEU A 163 9.24 7.94 17.79
CA LEU A 163 9.40 8.39 19.18
C LEU A 163 10.88 8.55 19.59
N PHE A 164 11.79 7.93 18.84
CA PHE A 164 13.23 7.90 19.13
C PHE A 164 14.07 8.67 18.10
N GLU A 165 13.43 9.60 17.38
CA GLU A 165 14.07 10.44 16.37
C GLU A 165 14.77 9.55 15.32
N GLU A 166 14.05 8.55 14.79
CA GLU A 166 14.40 7.66 13.67
C GLU A 166 15.67 6.80 13.87
N ARG A 167 16.42 7.03 14.95
CA ARG A 167 17.62 6.31 15.37
C ARG A 167 17.51 4.78 15.27
N PRO A 168 16.47 4.09 15.79
CA PRO A 168 16.42 2.64 15.71
C PRO A 168 16.17 2.13 14.28
N ALA A 169 15.59 2.93 13.38
CA ALA A 169 15.51 2.59 11.95
C ALA A 169 16.90 2.60 11.31
N ILE A 170 17.71 3.65 11.52
CA ILE A 170 19.10 3.69 11.02
C ILE A 170 19.94 2.54 11.60
N LEU A 171 19.84 2.29 12.91
CA LEU A 171 20.56 1.18 13.55
C LEU A 171 20.14 -0.19 12.99
N ALA A 172 18.86 -0.36 12.63
CA ALA A 172 18.39 -1.56 11.97
C ALA A 172 18.87 -1.66 10.51
N LEU A 173 18.93 -0.56 9.75
CA LEU A 173 19.47 -0.55 8.38
C LEU A 173 20.97 -0.88 8.36
N ASN A 174 21.75 -0.32 9.29
CA ASN A 174 23.16 -0.67 9.49
C ASN A 174 23.30 -2.17 9.81
N ALA A 175 22.50 -2.70 10.76
CA ALA A 175 22.55 -4.11 11.15
C ALA A 175 22.08 -5.06 10.03
N MET A 176 21.11 -4.66 9.21
CA MET A 176 20.69 -5.39 8.00
C MET A 176 21.70 -5.28 6.85
N GLY A 177 22.75 -4.46 6.99
CA GLY A 177 23.82 -4.30 6.00
C GLY A 177 23.38 -3.56 4.73
N LEU A 178 22.59 -2.49 4.88
CA LEU A 178 22.37 -1.51 3.82
C LEU A 178 23.72 -0.97 3.31
N ALA A 179 23.86 -0.74 2.00
CA ALA A 179 25.08 -0.24 1.38
C ALA A 179 24.93 1.17 0.79
N VAL A 180 23.80 1.43 0.12
CA VAL A 180 23.52 2.71 -0.56
C VAL A 180 22.05 3.08 -0.42
N ASP A 181 21.78 4.36 -0.12
CA ASP A 181 20.44 4.96 -0.06
C ASP A 181 20.41 6.24 -0.90
N SER A 182 19.26 6.65 -1.41
CA SER A 182 19.05 8.02 -1.91
C SER A 182 18.22 8.83 -0.92
N PHE A 183 17.55 9.90 -1.37
CA PHE A 183 16.59 10.61 -0.53
C PHE A 183 15.25 10.66 -1.22
N GLY A 184 14.20 10.26 -0.51
CA GLY A 184 12.82 10.61 -0.81
C GLY A 184 12.39 11.87 -0.07
N ASN A 185 11.08 12.12 -0.03
CA ASN A 185 10.55 13.30 0.65
C ASN A 185 10.59 13.17 2.19
N HIS A 186 10.17 12.04 2.77
CA HIS A 186 10.09 11.87 4.22
C HIS A 186 11.46 11.81 4.91
N ASN A 187 12.57 11.61 4.20
CA ASN A 187 13.91 11.90 4.73
C ASN A 187 14.06 13.36 5.21
N PHE A 188 13.29 14.30 4.66
CA PHE A 188 13.27 15.72 5.05
C PHE A 188 12.20 16.04 6.12
N ASP A 189 11.45 15.04 6.63
CA ASP A 189 10.33 15.24 7.59
C ASP A 189 10.72 16.03 8.84
N ARG A 190 11.97 15.97 9.31
CA ARG A 190 12.45 16.76 10.48
C ARG A 190 13.46 17.85 10.12
N GLY A 191 13.65 18.10 8.82
CA GLY A 191 14.56 19.10 8.28
C GLY A 191 16.05 18.75 8.39
N LEU A 192 16.87 19.54 7.71
CA LEU A 192 18.27 19.20 7.40
C LEU A 192 19.16 18.93 8.63
N THR A 193 18.92 19.60 9.76
CA THR A 193 19.69 19.37 11.00
C THR A 193 19.46 17.98 11.59
N HIS A 194 18.28 17.40 11.40
CA HIS A 194 18.00 16.03 11.80
C HIS A 194 18.46 15.03 10.74
N LEU A 195 18.22 15.32 9.45
CA LEU A 195 18.72 14.49 8.35
C LEU A 195 20.24 14.28 8.43
N GLN A 196 21.03 15.31 8.75
CA GLN A 196 22.47 15.15 8.97
C GLN A 196 22.81 14.21 10.15
N GLN A 197 22.00 14.17 11.20
CA GLN A 197 22.21 13.25 12.33
C GLN A 197 21.89 11.80 11.97
N MET A 198 20.98 11.56 11.02
CA MET A 198 20.73 10.23 10.47
C MET A 198 21.85 9.81 9.52
N ILE A 199 22.33 10.73 8.66
CA ILE A 199 23.50 10.52 7.79
C ILE A 199 24.76 10.20 8.62
N ASP A 200 25.05 10.98 9.67
CA ASP A 200 26.22 10.77 10.54
C ASP A 200 26.10 9.55 11.48
N LEU A 201 24.94 8.88 11.49
CA LEU A 201 24.68 7.62 12.21
C LEU A 201 24.71 6.39 11.28
N SER A 202 24.65 6.60 9.97
CA SER A 202 24.56 5.54 8.98
C SER A 202 25.92 4.94 8.67
N ASP A 203 26.00 3.61 8.61
CA ASP A 203 27.19 2.88 8.15
C ASP A 203 27.24 2.73 6.61
N TYR A 204 26.29 3.37 5.90
CA TYR A 204 26.03 3.28 4.47
C TYR A 204 26.08 4.64 3.76
N THR A 205 26.23 4.63 2.43
CA THR A 205 26.42 5.87 1.64
C THR A 205 25.09 6.41 1.12
N TYR A 206 24.74 7.64 1.51
CA TYR A 206 23.69 8.40 0.84
C TYR A 206 24.20 8.96 -0.49
N VAL A 207 23.40 8.88 -1.55
CA VAL A 207 23.73 9.43 -2.89
C VAL A 207 22.62 10.31 -3.46
N SER A 208 22.99 11.44 -4.06
CA SER A 208 22.05 12.31 -4.77
C SER A 208 22.68 12.98 -5.99
N SER A 209 21.96 12.91 -7.12
CA SER A 209 22.33 13.49 -8.41
C SER A 209 21.61 14.80 -8.70
N ASN A 210 20.36 14.97 -8.22
CA ASN A 210 19.50 16.09 -8.59
C ASN A 210 19.27 17.15 -7.50
N LEU A 211 19.74 16.98 -6.26
CA LEU A 211 19.65 18.04 -5.24
C LEU A 211 20.74 19.11 -5.43
N GLY A 212 20.32 20.32 -5.78
CA GLY A 212 21.16 21.53 -5.76
C GLY A 212 21.43 22.03 -4.35
N SER A 213 22.49 22.83 -4.18
CA SER A 213 23.02 23.32 -2.88
C SER A 213 23.51 22.23 -1.91
N LEU A 214 23.37 20.94 -2.25
CA LEU A 214 23.58 19.77 -1.38
C LEU A 214 24.84 19.87 -0.50
N SER A 215 26.03 20.00 -1.12
CA SER A 215 27.32 20.05 -0.42
C SER A 215 27.58 21.31 0.43
N THR A 216 26.61 22.22 0.52
CA THR A 216 26.66 23.41 1.40
C THR A 216 25.74 23.31 2.60
N GLN A 217 24.86 22.30 2.64
CA GLN A 217 23.91 22.07 3.75
C GLN A 217 23.98 20.66 4.35
N LEU A 218 24.44 19.66 3.58
CA LEU A 218 24.68 18.29 4.06
C LEU A 218 26.13 17.87 3.77
N THR A 219 26.67 17.03 4.66
CA THR A 219 27.98 16.39 4.58
C THR A 219 27.83 14.87 4.56
N ASN A 220 28.87 14.14 4.13
CA ASN A 220 28.88 12.68 4.04
C ASN A 220 27.85 12.10 3.04
N VAL A 221 27.48 12.89 2.01
CA VAL A 221 26.61 12.48 0.90
C VAL A 221 27.43 12.43 -0.40
N ALA A 222 27.33 11.33 -1.15
CA ALA A 222 27.93 11.17 -2.47
C ALA A 222 27.14 11.95 -3.54
N SER A 223 27.85 12.66 -4.41
CA SER A 223 27.24 13.42 -5.51
C SER A 223 28.27 13.68 -6.63
N PRO A 224 27.89 13.57 -7.92
CA PRO A 224 26.56 13.23 -8.43
C PRO A 224 26.27 11.72 -8.48
N PHE A 225 27.19 10.85 -8.05
CA PHE A 225 27.02 9.41 -7.99
C PHE A 225 27.94 8.80 -6.92
N HIS A 226 27.70 7.53 -6.56
CA HIS A 226 28.61 6.68 -5.79
C HIS A 226 29.13 5.52 -6.65
N ILE A 227 30.29 4.94 -6.35
CA ILE A 227 30.79 3.70 -6.99
C ILE A 227 31.26 2.70 -5.95
N GLU A 228 30.65 1.53 -5.94
CA GLU A 228 31.15 0.35 -5.21
C GLU A 228 31.96 -0.57 -6.13
N THR A 229 32.83 -1.40 -5.53
CA THR A 229 33.57 -2.45 -6.24
C THR A 229 33.18 -3.83 -5.73
N ILE A 230 32.25 -4.48 -6.44
CA ILE A 230 31.58 -5.72 -6.05
C ILE A 230 32.14 -6.87 -6.88
N GLY A 231 32.78 -7.88 -6.25
CA GLY A 231 33.38 -9.01 -6.97
C GLY A 231 34.37 -8.61 -8.08
N GLY A 232 35.05 -7.47 -7.94
CA GLY A 232 35.96 -6.87 -8.93
C GLY A 232 35.30 -5.91 -9.94
N VAL A 233 33.98 -5.87 -10.02
CA VAL A 233 33.20 -5.03 -10.94
C VAL A 233 32.89 -3.69 -10.28
N LYS A 234 33.06 -2.58 -11.03
CA LYS A 234 32.62 -1.26 -10.58
C LYS A 234 31.14 -1.03 -10.89
N VAL A 235 30.35 -0.80 -9.86
CA VAL A 235 28.90 -0.53 -9.94
C VAL A 235 28.64 0.92 -9.50
N ALA A 236 28.08 1.73 -10.38
CA ALA A 236 27.69 3.10 -10.07
C ALA A 236 26.24 3.17 -9.59
N PHE A 237 26.01 3.90 -8.50
CA PHE A 237 24.69 4.21 -7.94
C PHE A 237 24.39 5.71 -8.12
N ILE A 238 23.20 6.01 -8.64
CA ILE A 238 22.78 7.34 -9.08
C ILE A 238 21.43 7.65 -8.43
N GLY A 239 21.46 8.46 -7.36
CA GLY A 239 20.28 8.77 -6.54
C GLY A 239 19.45 9.94 -7.07
N ILE A 240 18.12 9.85 -7.01
CA ILE A 240 17.18 10.88 -7.46
C ILE A 240 16.07 11.07 -6.43
N THR A 241 15.82 12.32 -6.01
CA THR A 241 14.67 12.72 -5.18
C THR A 241 13.51 13.20 -6.04
N ASN A 242 12.26 12.95 -5.66
CA ASN A 242 11.07 13.46 -6.37
C ASN A 242 11.04 15.00 -6.43
N PRO A 243 10.61 15.59 -7.57
CA PRO A 243 10.32 17.02 -7.68
C PRO A 243 9.32 17.55 -6.64
N ASP A 244 8.42 16.69 -6.14
CA ASP A 244 7.33 17.07 -5.24
C ASP A 244 7.74 17.20 -3.76
N ALA A 245 8.94 16.77 -3.37
CA ALA A 245 9.44 16.84 -1.98
C ALA A 245 9.25 18.21 -1.27
N PRO A 246 9.41 19.37 -1.94
CA PRO A 246 9.16 20.68 -1.32
C PRO A 246 7.69 20.97 -0.96
N THR A 247 6.75 20.15 -1.45
CA THR A 247 5.30 20.25 -1.16
C THR A 247 4.81 19.14 -0.23
N LEU A 248 5.41 17.94 -0.33
CA LEU A 248 5.09 16.78 0.50
C LEU A 248 5.72 16.85 1.91
N THR A 249 6.75 17.68 2.08
CA THR A 249 7.32 17.99 3.40
C THR A 249 6.82 19.32 3.93
N PHE A 250 6.82 19.50 5.26
CA PHE A 250 6.37 20.74 5.87
C PHE A 250 7.19 21.93 5.33
N PRO A 251 6.55 23.01 4.85
CA PRO A 251 7.23 24.09 4.13
C PRO A 251 8.50 24.62 4.81
N GLY A 252 9.60 24.65 4.04
CA GLY A 252 10.91 25.13 4.49
C GLY A 252 11.82 24.09 5.16
N ARG A 253 11.36 22.86 5.46
CA ARG A 253 12.22 21.82 6.07
C ARG A 253 13.43 21.41 5.18
N MET A 254 13.32 21.57 3.86
CA MET A 254 14.42 21.36 2.89
C MET A 254 15.47 22.49 2.81
N GLY A 255 15.35 23.56 3.61
CA GLY A 255 16.33 24.66 3.63
C GLY A 255 16.47 25.36 2.27
N SER A 256 17.70 25.51 1.77
CA SER A 256 18.00 26.03 0.42
C SER A 256 18.33 24.94 -0.61
N LEU A 257 17.90 23.69 -0.40
CA LEU A 257 18.00 22.65 -1.42
C LEU A 257 17.03 22.96 -2.57
N THR A 258 17.45 22.65 -3.79
CA THR A 258 16.59 22.76 -4.99
C THR A 258 16.54 21.41 -5.69
N VAL A 259 15.36 20.87 -5.96
CA VAL A 259 15.23 19.65 -6.75
C VAL A 259 15.37 20.02 -8.24
N ASN A 260 16.40 19.50 -8.91
CA ASN A 260 16.59 19.66 -10.34
C ASN A 260 15.90 18.52 -11.11
N ASP A 261 15.74 18.70 -12.42
CA ASP A 261 15.15 17.70 -13.33
C ASP A 261 15.80 16.30 -13.14
N PRO A 262 15.01 15.26 -12.80
CA PRO A 262 15.48 13.89 -12.65
C PRO A 262 16.27 13.36 -13.83
N VAL A 263 15.75 13.48 -15.05
CA VAL A 263 16.28 12.81 -16.25
C VAL A 263 17.64 13.41 -16.65
N THR A 264 17.72 14.73 -16.74
CA THR A 264 18.97 15.46 -17.04
C THR A 264 20.04 15.18 -15.99
N SER A 265 19.66 15.16 -14.70
CA SER A 265 20.59 14.89 -13.60
C SER A 265 21.14 13.46 -13.65
N ALA A 266 20.27 12.47 -13.87
CA ALA A 266 20.67 11.06 -13.97
C ALA A 266 21.58 10.80 -15.18
N LEU A 267 21.27 11.36 -16.35
CA LEU A 267 22.09 11.20 -17.56
C LEU A 267 23.47 11.88 -17.41
N ALA A 268 23.54 13.05 -16.75
CA ALA A 268 24.80 13.71 -16.44
C ALA A 268 25.64 12.89 -15.44
N ALA A 269 25.03 12.40 -14.36
CA ALA A 269 25.68 11.54 -13.37
C ALA A 269 26.22 10.25 -14.00
N ARG A 270 25.41 9.56 -14.82
CA ARG A 270 25.79 8.38 -15.58
C ARG A 270 26.99 8.65 -16.50
N THR A 271 26.98 9.75 -17.23
CA THR A 271 28.08 10.13 -18.14
C THR A 271 29.39 10.34 -17.37
N ALA A 272 29.33 10.96 -16.19
CA ALA A 272 30.50 11.13 -15.33
C ALA A 272 30.97 9.79 -14.69
N ALA A 273 30.04 8.89 -14.34
CA ALA A 273 30.35 7.55 -13.81
C ALA A 273 31.02 6.64 -14.87
N VAL A 274 30.62 6.73 -16.15
CA VAL A 274 31.34 6.11 -17.28
C VAL A 274 32.78 6.63 -17.32
N GLY A 275 32.98 7.94 -17.16
CA GLY A 275 34.31 8.56 -17.07
C GLY A 275 35.17 8.07 -15.89
N ALA A 276 34.55 7.65 -14.78
CA ALA A 276 35.20 7.02 -13.64
C ALA A 276 35.45 5.50 -13.81
N GLY A 277 35.03 4.92 -14.94
CA GLY A 277 35.19 3.50 -15.28
C GLY A 277 34.19 2.58 -14.59
N ALA A 278 32.98 3.05 -14.29
CA ALA A 278 31.87 2.18 -13.91
C ALA A 278 31.46 1.26 -15.08
N GLN A 279 31.02 0.04 -14.75
CA GLN A 279 30.59 -0.98 -15.71
C GLN A 279 29.08 -1.23 -15.59
N VAL A 280 28.59 -1.41 -14.36
CA VAL A 280 27.15 -1.47 -14.06
C VAL A 280 26.66 -0.07 -13.65
N PHE A 281 25.40 0.24 -13.96
CA PHE A 281 24.75 1.53 -13.67
C PHE A 281 23.37 1.27 -13.07
N VAL A 282 23.20 1.67 -11.83
CA VAL A 282 21.97 1.53 -11.04
C VAL A 282 21.43 2.93 -10.74
N ALA A 283 20.19 3.19 -11.11
CA ALA A 283 19.47 4.35 -10.61
C ALA A 283 18.68 3.94 -9.36
N LEU A 284 18.76 4.78 -8.32
CA LEU A 284 17.95 4.69 -7.12
C LEU A 284 17.05 5.93 -7.17
N VAL A 285 15.77 5.77 -7.53
CA VAL A 285 14.90 6.90 -7.84
C VAL A 285 13.68 6.89 -6.94
N HIS A 286 13.53 7.95 -6.15
CA HIS A 286 12.31 8.18 -5.38
C HIS A 286 11.21 8.75 -6.30
N LEU A 287 10.82 7.93 -7.27
CA LEU A 287 9.75 8.14 -8.24
C LEU A 287 9.07 6.78 -8.42
N GLY A 288 7.74 6.78 -8.46
CA GLY A 288 6.94 5.56 -8.52
C GLY A 288 5.95 5.54 -9.67
N ALA A 289 5.24 4.43 -9.79
CA ALA A 289 4.11 4.30 -10.69
C ALA A 289 2.85 4.97 -10.14
N THR A 290 1.94 5.38 -11.02
CA THR A 290 0.56 5.77 -10.69
C THR A 290 -0.46 4.66 -11.02
N ALA A 291 -0.04 3.65 -11.78
CA ALA A 291 -0.78 2.41 -12.04
C ALA A 291 0.20 1.25 -12.27
N GLY A 292 -0.16 0.05 -11.80
CA GLY A 292 0.64 -1.18 -11.90
C GLY A 292 0.20 -2.10 -13.05
N GLY A 293 0.32 -3.41 -12.84
CA GLY A 293 -0.17 -4.45 -13.76
C GLY A 293 0.70 -4.63 -15.01
N VAL A 294 0.09 -5.17 -16.09
CA VAL A 294 0.78 -5.50 -17.35
C VAL A 294 1.31 -4.26 -18.08
N ALA A 295 0.63 -3.12 -17.97
CA ALA A 295 0.96 -1.86 -18.63
C ALA A 295 1.08 -0.69 -17.61
N PRO A 296 2.10 -0.71 -16.73
CA PRO A 296 2.23 0.28 -15.67
C PRO A 296 2.57 1.67 -16.22
N THR A 297 2.16 2.72 -15.51
CA THR A 297 2.33 4.12 -15.92
C THR A 297 2.73 5.00 -14.74
N GLY A 298 3.24 6.21 -15.01
CA GLY A 298 3.55 7.22 -13.98
C GLY A 298 5.03 7.66 -13.94
N PRO A 299 5.39 8.53 -12.99
CA PRO A 299 6.70 9.21 -12.95
C PRO A 299 7.94 8.31 -13.02
N LEU A 300 7.91 7.10 -12.47
CA LEU A 300 8.98 6.10 -12.61
C LEU A 300 9.17 5.65 -14.07
N LEU A 301 8.06 5.38 -14.75
CA LEU A 301 8.04 4.91 -16.13
C LEU A 301 8.40 6.07 -17.09
N ASP A 302 7.94 7.29 -16.79
CA ASP A 302 8.34 8.50 -17.52
C ASP A 302 9.85 8.75 -17.39
N PHE A 303 10.41 8.62 -16.18
CA PHE A 303 11.85 8.70 -15.95
C PHE A 303 12.61 7.60 -16.72
N ALA A 304 12.15 6.35 -16.67
CA ALA A 304 12.78 5.23 -17.35
C ALA A 304 12.77 5.38 -18.88
N ASN A 305 11.69 5.91 -19.46
CA ASN A 305 11.62 6.27 -20.87
C ASN A 305 12.50 7.50 -21.20
N GLY A 306 12.68 8.43 -20.27
CA GLY A 306 13.58 9.57 -20.41
C GLY A 306 15.07 9.23 -20.40
N VAL A 307 15.48 8.10 -19.81
CA VAL A 307 16.89 7.68 -19.70
C VAL A 307 17.25 6.49 -20.59
N THR A 308 18.56 6.29 -20.82
CA THR A 308 19.09 5.15 -21.60
C THR A 308 20.40 4.61 -21.02
N GLY A 309 20.64 3.30 -21.20
CA GLY A 309 21.90 2.64 -20.85
C GLY A 309 22.18 2.48 -19.35
N PHE A 310 21.17 2.64 -18.51
CA PHE A 310 21.17 2.04 -17.18
C PHE A 310 21.00 0.52 -17.30
N HIS A 311 21.31 -0.22 -16.24
CA HIS A 311 21.08 -1.67 -16.18
C HIS A 311 19.94 -2.02 -15.21
N VAL A 312 19.81 -1.26 -14.12
CA VAL A 312 18.74 -1.36 -13.14
C VAL A 312 18.29 0.04 -12.74
N ILE A 313 16.98 0.24 -12.57
CA ILE A 313 16.31 1.42 -12.05
C ILE A 313 15.38 0.92 -10.95
N PHE A 314 15.72 1.18 -9.69
CA PHE A 314 14.83 0.92 -8.56
C PHE A 314 13.97 2.15 -8.30
N GLY A 315 12.65 1.96 -8.40
CA GLY A 315 11.63 2.94 -8.07
C GLY A 315 11.18 2.87 -6.61
N ASP A 316 10.32 3.81 -6.24
CA ASP A 316 9.87 4.04 -4.86
C ASP A 316 8.60 4.90 -4.83
N HIS A 317 8.19 5.37 -3.65
CA HIS A 317 7.24 6.48 -3.44
C HIS A 317 5.73 6.17 -3.48
N THR A 318 5.26 5.12 -4.17
CA THR A 318 3.80 4.96 -4.42
C THR A 318 3.15 3.67 -3.93
N ASP A 319 3.90 2.71 -3.36
CA ASP A 319 3.40 1.42 -2.86
C ASP A 319 2.83 0.52 -3.98
N ILE A 320 3.38 0.64 -5.20
CA ILE A 320 2.97 -0.11 -6.40
C ILE A 320 4.09 -1.07 -6.82
N GLU A 321 3.72 -2.24 -7.31
CA GLU A 321 4.67 -3.19 -7.88
C GLU A 321 4.82 -2.98 -9.39
N VAL A 322 6.08 -2.85 -9.81
CA VAL A 322 6.49 -2.72 -11.22
C VAL A 322 7.64 -3.68 -11.44
N ASN A 323 7.60 -4.44 -12.54
CA ASN A 323 8.75 -5.23 -13.00
C ASN A 323 8.74 -5.24 -14.53
N GLN A 324 9.51 -4.33 -15.13
CA GLN A 324 9.48 -4.05 -16.57
C GLN A 324 10.89 -3.88 -17.14
N VAL A 325 11.03 -4.00 -18.46
CA VAL A 325 12.32 -3.75 -19.16
C VAL A 325 12.18 -2.58 -20.13
N ILE A 326 12.76 -1.43 -19.78
CA ILE A 326 12.69 -0.19 -20.57
C ILE A 326 14.10 0.22 -20.99
N HIS A 327 14.31 0.43 -22.29
CA HIS A 327 15.62 0.76 -22.89
C HIS A 327 16.79 -0.17 -22.49
N GLY A 328 16.48 -1.43 -22.14
CA GLY A 328 17.45 -2.44 -21.71
C GLY A 328 17.80 -2.43 -20.22
N ALA A 329 17.20 -1.52 -19.43
CA ALA A 329 17.27 -1.54 -17.97
C ALA A 329 16.07 -2.30 -17.39
N VAL A 330 16.29 -3.06 -16.31
CA VAL A 330 15.19 -3.47 -15.42
C VAL A 330 14.69 -2.24 -14.69
N VAL A 331 13.37 -2.04 -14.70
CA VAL A 331 12.66 -1.03 -13.92
C VAL A 331 11.82 -1.77 -12.89
N LEU A 332 12.14 -1.60 -11.60
CA LEU A 332 11.51 -2.34 -10.52
C LEU A 332 11.11 -1.42 -9.36
N GLU A 333 9.83 -1.43 -9.00
CA GLU A 333 9.28 -0.89 -7.76
C GLU A 333 8.62 -2.04 -6.99
N ASN A 334 8.70 -2.03 -5.66
CA ASN A 334 8.10 -3.05 -4.81
C ASN A 334 7.23 -2.42 -3.70
N ARG A 335 6.30 -3.18 -3.10
CA ARG A 335 5.44 -2.66 -2.02
C ARG A 335 6.25 -2.08 -0.86
N SER A 336 5.74 -0.99 -0.31
CA SER A 336 6.36 -0.20 0.75
C SER A 336 6.55 -0.99 2.05
N LYS A 337 7.24 -0.37 3.02
CA LYS A 337 7.33 -0.84 4.42
C LYS A 337 7.96 -2.23 4.60
N GLY A 338 8.63 -2.75 3.56
CA GLY A 338 9.15 -4.11 3.55
C GLY A 338 8.05 -5.18 3.48
N ARG A 339 6.86 -4.84 2.93
CA ARG A 339 5.82 -5.81 2.59
C ARG A 339 6.31 -6.78 1.51
N THR A 340 7.17 -6.30 0.63
CA THR A 340 8.00 -7.10 -0.28
C THR A 340 9.42 -6.49 -0.33
N TYR A 341 10.35 -7.16 -1.01
CA TYR A 341 11.63 -6.58 -1.43
C TYR A 341 11.94 -6.97 -2.88
N GLY A 342 12.52 -6.05 -3.66
CA GLY A 342 13.01 -6.33 -5.00
C GLY A 342 14.34 -7.07 -4.96
N ARG A 343 14.56 -8.01 -5.90
CA ARG A 343 15.80 -8.78 -6.04
C ARG A 343 16.21 -8.88 -7.50
N VAL A 344 17.32 -8.24 -7.87
CA VAL A 344 17.87 -8.31 -9.23
C VAL A 344 19.22 -9.02 -9.22
N ARG A 345 19.35 -10.08 -10.02
CA ARG A 345 20.57 -10.88 -10.20
C ARG A 345 21.21 -10.54 -11.53
N LEU A 346 22.49 -10.19 -11.52
CA LEU A 346 23.26 -9.77 -12.69
C LEU A 346 24.48 -10.67 -12.89
N ALA A 347 24.68 -11.15 -14.11
CA ALA A 347 25.95 -11.72 -14.55
C ALA A 347 26.77 -10.62 -15.26
N VAL A 348 28.00 -10.37 -14.80
CA VAL A 348 28.89 -9.36 -15.38
C VAL A 348 30.23 -9.98 -15.73
N ASP A 349 30.68 -9.85 -16.98
CA ASP A 349 32.02 -10.30 -17.38
C ASP A 349 33.11 -9.26 -17.08
N MET A 350 34.38 -9.69 -17.02
CA MET A 350 35.51 -8.76 -16.80
C MET A 350 35.86 -7.89 -18.02
N ALA A 351 35.10 -7.96 -19.12
CA ALA A 351 35.17 -7.00 -20.23
C ALA A 351 34.13 -5.88 -20.09
N GLY A 352 33.19 -5.99 -19.13
CA GLY A 352 32.16 -5.01 -18.83
C GLY A 352 30.79 -5.30 -19.47
N ALA A 353 30.59 -6.48 -20.06
CA ALA A 353 29.25 -6.89 -20.53
C ALA A 353 28.39 -7.33 -19.33
N VAL A 354 27.15 -6.82 -19.29
CA VAL A 354 26.18 -7.08 -18.21
C VAL A 354 24.97 -7.78 -18.79
N ALA A 355 24.53 -8.86 -18.14
CA ALA A 355 23.27 -9.53 -18.40
C ALA A 355 22.45 -9.64 -17.10
N VAL A 356 21.13 -9.47 -17.21
CA VAL A 356 20.19 -9.76 -16.11
C VAL A 356 19.90 -11.25 -16.13
N GLU A 357 20.05 -11.91 -14.98
CA GLU A 357 19.72 -13.33 -14.78
C GLU A 357 18.31 -13.50 -14.22
N SER A 358 17.91 -12.65 -13.27
CA SER A 358 16.52 -12.56 -12.79
C SER A 358 16.22 -11.16 -12.23
N ALA A 359 14.93 -10.83 -12.17
CA ALA A 359 14.40 -9.65 -11.51
C ALA A 359 13.09 -10.08 -10.84
N ASP A 360 13.13 -10.24 -9.53
CA ASP A 360 12.08 -10.87 -8.73
C ASP A 360 11.56 -9.88 -7.68
N ILE A 361 10.30 -10.02 -7.26
CA ILE A 361 9.77 -9.36 -6.06
C ILE A 361 9.43 -10.45 -5.05
N VAL A 362 9.81 -10.27 -3.78
CA VAL A 362 9.81 -11.33 -2.76
C VAL A 362 9.09 -10.88 -1.49
N THR A 363 8.12 -11.66 -1.04
CA THR A 363 7.38 -11.42 0.21
C THR A 363 8.09 -12.05 1.42
N PRO A 364 8.60 -11.25 2.39
CA PRO A 364 9.29 -11.75 3.57
C PRO A 364 8.28 -12.20 4.65
N LEU A 365 7.76 -13.41 4.51
CA LEU A 365 6.77 -14.00 5.42
C LEU A 365 7.38 -14.43 6.77
N GLY A 366 6.74 -14.04 7.87
CA GLY A 366 7.06 -14.43 9.25
C GLY A 366 6.59 -15.85 9.62
N LEU A 367 6.89 -16.84 8.78
CA LEU A 367 6.52 -18.24 9.02
C LEU A 367 7.28 -18.84 10.21
N GLY A 368 6.75 -19.89 10.84
CA GLY A 368 7.45 -20.62 11.92
C GLY A 368 8.79 -21.26 11.50
N SER A 369 9.04 -21.40 10.20
CA SER A 369 10.32 -21.82 9.59
C SER A 369 11.32 -20.66 9.38
N VAL A 370 10.93 -19.42 9.72
CA VAL A 370 11.75 -18.21 9.66
C VAL A 370 11.92 -17.66 11.07
N THR A 371 12.91 -18.19 11.80
CA THR A 371 13.32 -17.60 13.09
C THR A 371 13.79 -16.15 12.86
N PRO A 372 13.15 -15.13 13.46
CA PRO A 372 13.59 -13.74 13.30
C PRO A 372 14.98 -13.52 13.92
N ASP A 373 15.74 -12.57 13.36
CA ASP A 373 17.11 -12.30 13.77
C ASP A 373 17.20 -11.90 15.26
N PRO A 374 17.86 -12.71 16.12
CA PRO A 374 17.95 -12.43 17.54
C PRO A 374 18.81 -11.20 17.86
N ALA A 375 19.74 -10.80 16.98
CA ALA A 375 20.49 -9.57 17.14
C ALA A 375 19.58 -8.36 16.93
N MET A 376 18.73 -8.39 15.90
CA MET A 376 17.72 -7.35 15.64
C MET A 376 16.67 -7.27 16.75
N VAL A 377 16.18 -8.40 17.26
CA VAL A 377 15.26 -8.43 18.42
C VAL A 377 15.93 -7.76 19.63
N THR A 378 17.19 -8.12 19.93
CA THR A 378 17.96 -7.53 21.05
C THR A 378 18.20 -6.03 20.87
N LEU A 379 18.41 -5.57 19.62
CA LEU A 379 18.60 -4.15 19.28
C LEU A 379 17.35 -3.31 19.56
N LEU A 380 16.17 -3.85 19.29
CA LEU A 380 14.89 -3.13 19.39
C LEU A 380 14.23 -3.20 20.77
N GLU A 381 14.50 -4.23 21.57
CA GLU A 381 13.92 -4.42 22.91
C GLU A 381 14.03 -3.19 23.85
N PRO A 382 15.18 -2.49 24.01
CA PRO A 382 15.25 -1.31 24.87
C PRO A 382 14.43 -0.12 24.36
N TYR A 383 14.08 -0.10 23.06
CA TYR A 383 13.16 0.89 22.49
C TYR A 383 11.70 0.49 22.78
N ARG A 384 11.35 -0.79 22.60
CA ARG A 384 10.02 -1.34 22.94
C ARG A 384 9.64 -1.07 24.40
N ALA A 385 10.54 -1.35 25.34
CA ALA A 385 10.30 -1.13 26.76
C ALA A 385 10.02 0.35 27.12
N GLN A 386 10.69 1.30 26.45
CA GLN A 386 10.44 2.73 26.62
C GLN A 386 9.16 3.22 25.93
N LEU A 387 8.78 2.56 24.83
CA LEU A 387 7.58 2.84 24.03
C LEU A 387 6.32 2.40 24.77
N ALA A 388 6.28 1.15 25.23
CA ALA A 388 5.16 0.56 25.98
C ALA A 388 4.84 1.37 27.25
N ALA A 389 5.88 1.83 27.97
CA ALA A 389 5.75 2.65 29.17
C ALA A 389 5.07 4.03 28.95
N GLN A 390 4.80 4.42 27.70
CA GLN A 390 4.12 5.66 27.33
C GLN A 390 2.85 5.42 26.49
N LEU A 391 2.85 4.41 25.63
CA LEU A 391 1.86 4.24 24.57
C LEU A 391 0.93 3.02 24.73
N ASP A 392 1.19 2.09 25.68
CA ASP A 392 0.27 0.99 26.05
C ASP A 392 -0.95 1.47 26.87
N VAL A 393 -1.19 2.78 26.93
CA VAL A 393 -2.36 3.37 27.57
C VAL A 393 -3.59 3.02 26.75
N SER A 394 -4.47 2.16 27.28
CA SER A 394 -5.75 1.81 26.64
C SER A 394 -6.58 3.08 26.35
N ILE A 395 -7.12 3.15 25.14
CA ILE A 395 -7.98 4.26 24.67
C ILE A 395 -9.41 3.82 24.35
N GLY A 396 -9.69 2.51 24.26
CA GLY A 396 -11.01 1.96 23.95
C GLY A 396 -10.90 0.69 23.12
N THR A 397 -11.94 0.36 22.36
CA THR A 397 -11.94 -0.81 21.44
C THR A 397 -12.49 -0.47 20.06
N ALA A 398 -12.15 -1.28 19.05
CA ALA A 398 -12.71 -1.24 17.69
C ALA A 398 -13.58 -2.47 17.42
N THR A 399 -14.71 -2.31 16.70
CA THR A 399 -15.58 -3.43 16.29
C THR A 399 -14.98 -4.30 15.19
N GLY A 400 -14.17 -3.73 14.30
CA GLY A 400 -13.48 -4.42 13.21
C GLY A 400 -12.09 -3.85 12.96
N ILE A 401 -11.45 -4.27 11.87
CA ILE A 401 -10.24 -3.62 11.35
C ILE A 401 -10.70 -2.58 10.33
N PHE A 402 -10.27 -1.33 10.48
CA PHE A 402 -10.55 -0.25 9.55
C PHE A 402 -9.33 -0.03 8.65
N PRO A 403 -9.37 -0.42 7.37
CA PRO A 403 -8.17 -0.59 6.56
C PRO A 403 -7.52 0.73 6.14
N ARG A 404 -6.22 0.61 5.86
CA ARG A 404 -5.40 1.56 5.09
C ARG A 404 -4.38 0.72 4.32
N GLY A 405 -4.52 0.67 3.00
CA GLY A 405 -3.75 -0.19 2.10
C GLY A 405 -4.15 0.08 0.65
N SER A 406 -3.32 -0.32 -0.32
CA SER A 406 -3.57 -0.12 -1.76
C SER A 406 -3.97 1.33 -2.14
N ASN A 407 -3.51 2.31 -1.35
CA ASN A 407 -3.86 3.72 -1.44
C ASN A 407 -5.37 4.07 -1.39
N VAL A 408 -6.25 3.24 -0.80
CA VAL A 408 -7.70 3.52 -0.74
C VAL A 408 -8.04 4.88 -0.11
N GLU A 409 -7.28 5.30 0.90
CA GLU A 409 -7.46 6.60 1.58
C GLU A 409 -7.16 7.81 0.68
N ARG A 410 -6.50 7.56 -0.46
CA ARG A 410 -6.07 8.51 -1.48
C ARG A 410 -6.95 8.47 -2.75
N LEU A 411 -8.01 7.67 -2.74
CA LEU A 411 -8.89 7.40 -3.90
C LEU A 411 -10.39 7.57 -3.59
N GLY A 412 -10.81 7.33 -2.34
CA GLY A 412 -12.22 7.40 -1.94
C GLY A 412 -12.42 7.72 -0.46
N GLU A 413 -13.67 7.76 -0.02
CA GLU A 413 -14.03 7.89 1.40
C GLU A 413 -13.61 6.65 2.18
N VAL A 414 -12.96 6.83 3.33
CA VAL A 414 -12.62 5.71 4.22
C VAL A 414 -13.09 5.96 5.64
N ALA A 415 -13.61 4.91 6.29
CA ALA A 415 -14.16 4.96 7.66
C ALA A 415 -13.17 5.57 8.68
N ILE A 416 -11.87 5.30 8.54
CA ILE A 416 -10.81 5.87 9.39
C ILE A 416 -10.63 7.39 9.18
N GLY A 417 -10.86 7.90 7.96
CA GLY A 417 -10.86 9.34 7.65
C GLY A 417 -12.09 10.05 8.22
N ASN A 418 -13.26 9.38 8.17
CA ASN A 418 -14.48 9.85 8.81
C ASN A 418 -14.33 9.95 10.33
N LEU A 419 -13.78 8.92 10.98
CA LEU A 419 -13.47 8.89 12.41
C LEU A 419 -12.55 10.05 12.83
N PHE A 420 -11.52 10.32 12.02
CA PHE A 420 -10.50 11.30 12.34
C PHE A 420 -10.99 12.75 12.22
N THR A 421 -11.74 13.05 11.15
CA THR A 421 -12.35 14.36 10.96
C THR A 421 -13.50 14.61 11.94
N ASP A 422 -14.24 13.57 12.33
CA ASP A 422 -15.17 13.62 13.47
C ASP A 422 -14.45 14.01 14.77
N ALA A 423 -13.27 13.46 15.04
CA ALA A 423 -12.52 13.74 16.26
C ALA A 423 -12.17 15.24 16.36
N MET A 424 -11.79 15.86 15.25
CA MET A 424 -11.56 17.31 15.21
C MET A 424 -12.84 18.11 15.52
N ARG A 425 -13.98 17.76 14.91
CA ARG A 425 -15.25 18.48 15.14
C ARG A 425 -15.76 18.33 16.57
N ASP A 426 -15.76 17.11 17.08
CA ASP A 426 -16.20 16.78 18.43
C ASP A 426 -15.33 17.48 19.49
N ARG A 427 -14.02 17.57 19.26
CA ARG A 427 -13.06 18.23 20.17
C ARG A 427 -13.22 19.76 20.18
N TYR A 428 -13.37 20.39 19.02
CA TYR A 428 -13.27 21.85 18.89
C TYR A 428 -14.60 22.58 18.60
N GLY A 429 -15.71 21.86 18.39
CA GLY A 429 -17.03 22.45 18.11
C GLY A 429 -17.12 23.19 16.77
N VAL A 430 -16.22 22.89 15.83
CA VAL A 430 -16.17 23.51 14.50
C VAL A 430 -17.23 22.91 13.57
N GLN A 431 -17.72 23.71 12.63
CA GLN A 431 -18.70 23.25 11.63
C GLN A 431 -18.12 22.15 10.74
N LEU A 432 -16.88 22.36 10.26
CA LEU A 432 -16.19 21.56 9.26
C LEU A 432 -14.89 20.96 9.81
N ALA A 433 -14.48 19.79 9.31
CA ALA A 433 -13.13 19.25 9.49
C ALA A 433 -12.62 18.56 8.23
N PHE A 434 -11.29 18.49 8.13
CA PHE A 434 -10.57 18.09 6.92
C PHE A 434 -9.23 17.40 7.26
N ILE A 435 -8.86 16.36 6.53
CA ILE A 435 -7.47 15.87 6.42
C ILE A 435 -7.20 15.33 5.01
N ASN A 436 -5.95 15.37 4.57
CA ASN A 436 -5.44 14.74 3.37
C ASN A 436 -5.19 13.23 3.60
N GLY A 437 -5.59 12.35 2.68
CA GLY A 437 -5.43 10.90 2.80
C GLY A 437 -3.98 10.47 3.06
N GLY A 438 -3.01 11.19 2.49
CA GLY A 438 -1.58 11.01 2.72
C GLY A 438 -1.13 11.19 4.18
N GLY A 439 -1.95 11.82 5.02
CA GLY A 439 -1.76 11.91 6.47
C GLY A 439 -2.11 10.62 7.23
N ILE A 440 -2.93 9.73 6.66
CA ILE A 440 -3.40 8.48 7.30
C ILE A 440 -2.43 7.34 6.93
N ARG A 441 -1.53 6.97 7.85
CA ARG A 441 -0.38 6.09 7.53
C ARG A 441 -0.54 4.63 7.91
N ALA A 442 -1.59 4.26 8.64
CA ALA A 442 -1.84 2.89 9.10
C ALA A 442 -3.35 2.59 9.27
N PRO A 443 -3.76 1.31 9.25
CA PRO A 443 -5.10 0.90 9.65
C PRO A 443 -5.33 1.13 11.16
N LEU A 444 -6.58 0.96 11.59
CA LEU A 444 -6.98 0.98 13.00
C LEU A 444 -7.81 -0.27 13.34
N PRO A 445 -7.35 -1.21 14.20
CA PRO A 445 -6.05 -1.25 14.90
C PRO A 445 -4.85 -1.22 13.95
N SER A 446 -3.72 -0.71 14.43
CA SER A 446 -2.49 -0.59 13.63
C SER A 446 -1.52 -1.76 13.87
N SER A 447 -0.40 -1.78 13.15
CA SER A 447 0.74 -2.67 13.44
C SER A 447 1.52 -2.32 14.72
N TYR A 448 1.01 -1.41 15.56
CA TYR A 448 1.55 -1.19 16.90
C TYR A 448 1.45 -2.49 17.73
N ALA A 449 2.53 -2.80 18.44
CA ALA A 449 2.69 -4.02 19.23
C ALA A 449 2.83 -3.70 20.73
N PRO A 450 1.73 -3.70 21.51
CA PRO A 450 1.76 -3.48 22.95
C PRO A 450 2.52 -4.59 23.69
N ALA A 451 3.17 -4.26 24.81
CA ALA A 451 3.85 -5.26 25.63
C ALA A 451 2.88 -6.24 26.33
N ASN A 452 1.60 -5.86 26.48
CA ASN A 452 0.58 -6.75 27.04
C ASN A 452 -0.04 -7.67 25.97
N THR A 453 0.44 -8.91 25.89
CA THR A 453 -0.09 -9.93 24.98
C THR A 453 -1.48 -10.47 25.36
N THR A 454 -2.06 -10.08 26.50
CA THR A 454 -3.44 -10.45 26.86
C THR A 454 -4.51 -9.60 26.18
N LEU A 455 -4.11 -8.54 25.46
CA LEU A 455 -5.01 -7.70 24.67
C LEU A 455 -5.57 -8.44 23.45
N ARG A 456 -6.71 -7.95 22.94
CA ARG A 456 -7.34 -8.42 21.70
C ARG A 456 -6.80 -7.66 20.48
N ARG A 457 -6.13 -8.34 19.55
CA ARG A 457 -5.52 -7.73 18.34
C ARG A 457 -5.77 -8.61 17.11
N SER A 458 -5.25 -8.20 15.96
CA SER A 458 -5.40 -8.90 14.67
C SER A 458 -4.45 -10.08 14.46
N ALA A 459 -3.48 -10.33 15.35
CA ALA A 459 -2.39 -11.30 15.12
C ALA A 459 -1.94 -12.00 16.40
N ALA A 460 -1.20 -13.10 16.26
CA ALA A 460 -0.35 -13.63 17.33
C ALA A 460 0.77 -12.60 17.69
N PRO A 461 1.28 -12.57 18.93
CA PRO A 461 1.01 -13.45 20.08
C PRO A 461 -0.20 -13.00 20.94
N TYR A 462 -1.05 -12.11 20.43
CA TYR A 462 -2.21 -11.58 21.15
C TYR A 462 -3.41 -12.53 21.11
N VAL A 463 -4.46 -12.19 21.86
CA VAL A 463 -5.78 -12.83 21.68
C VAL A 463 -6.36 -12.34 20.34
N VAL A 464 -6.63 -13.25 19.40
CA VAL A 464 -7.12 -12.85 18.07
C VAL A 464 -8.63 -12.56 18.08
N GLY A 465 -9.04 -11.55 17.32
CA GLY A 465 -10.45 -11.30 16.93
C GLY A 465 -11.21 -10.24 17.76
N PRO A 466 -12.36 -9.76 17.26
CA PRO A 466 -13.02 -8.53 17.71
C PRO A 466 -13.97 -8.65 18.94
N PRO A 467 -14.28 -7.54 19.63
CA PRO A 467 -13.70 -6.21 19.44
C PRO A 467 -12.23 -6.16 19.84
N TYR A 468 -11.45 -5.42 19.07
CA TYR A 468 -10.00 -5.27 19.24
C TYR A 468 -9.68 -4.16 20.26
N ASP A 469 -8.75 -4.41 21.17
CA ASP A 469 -8.27 -3.41 22.12
C ASP A 469 -7.38 -2.38 21.42
N LEU A 470 -7.67 -1.10 21.65
CA LEU A 470 -6.89 0.03 21.15
C LEU A 470 -6.08 0.67 22.29
N VAL A 471 -4.84 1.03 21.98
CA VAL A 471 -3.95 1.80 22.86
C VAL A 471 -3.50 3.09 22.19
N LEU A 472 -2.91 4.02 22.95
CA LEU A 472 -2.45 5.31 22.43
C LEU A 472 -1.41 5.15 21.30
N GLY A 473 -0.64 4.05 21.31
CA GLY A 473 0.25 3.66 20.23
C GLY A 473 -0.43 3.46 18.87
N ASP A 474 -1.69 3.00 18.83
CA ASP A 474 -2.43 2.90 17.57
C ASP A 474 -2.59 4.27 16.91
N ALA A 475 -3.06 5.26 17.67
CA ALA A 475 -3.32 6.61 17.16
C ALA A 475 -2.05 7.30 16.62
N TYR A 476 -0.91 7.15 17.32
CA TYR A 476 0.39 7.64 16.84
C TYR A 476 0.97 6.83 15.66
N THR A 477 0.46 5.63 15.38
CA THR A 477 0.83 4.88 14.17
C THR A 477 -0.01 5.30 12.96
N VAL A 478 -1.28 5.68 13.19
CA VAL A 478 -2.15 6.27 12.16
C VAL A 478 -1.70 7.68 11.78
N GLN A 479 -1.28 8.49 12.76
CA GLN A 479 -0.76 9.87 12.60
C GLN A 479 0.67 10.01 13.16
N PRO A 480 1.71 9.61 12.41
CA PRO A 480 3.09 9.57 12.90
C PRO A 480 3.85 10.91 12.83
N PHE A 481 3.32 11.91 12.11
CA PHE A 481 4.04 13.15 11.81
C PHE A 481 4.16 14.13 12.99
N GLY A 482 3.32 13.95 14.02
CA GLY A 482 3.27 14.87 15.17
C GLY A 482 2.72 16.25 14.79
N ASN A 483 1.77 16.33 13.85
CA ASN A 483 1.12 17.59 13.51
C ASN A 483 0.26 18.08 14.69
N THR A 484 0.08 19.39 14.79
CA THR A 484 -1.00 19.96 15.63
C THR A 484 -2.26 20.17 14.80
N ILE A 485 -3.43 20.05 15.43
CA ILE A 485 -4.66 20.52 14.78
C ILE A 485 -4.65 22.05 14.76
N THR A 486 -5.00 22.65 13.62
CA THR A 486 -5.24 24.08 13.48
C THR A 486 -6.73 24.33 13.27
N THR A 487 -7.34 25.09 14.19
CA THR A 487 -8.70 25.62 14.00
C THR A 487 -8.63 27.00 13.37
N ARG A 488 -9.43 27.27 12.34
CA ARG A 488 -9.51 28.56 11.64
C ARG A 488 -10.94 28.88 11.19
N THR A 489 -11.12 30.07 10.64
CA THR A 489 -12.26 30.37 9.76
C THR A 489 -11.80 30.29 8.31
N VAL A 490 -12.69 29.86 7.42
CA VAL A 490 -12.51 29.84 5.96
C VAL A 490 -13.74 30.43 5.26
N THR A 491 -13.55 30.99 4.08
CA THR A 491 -14.66 31.32 3.17
C THR A 491 -15.17 30.07 2.45
N GLY A 492 -16.40 30.12 1.93
CA GLY A 492 -16.91 29.12 0.99
C GLY A 492 -15.99 28.96 -0.23
N GLN A 493 -15.41 30.05 -0.73
CA GLN A 493 -14.36 30.03 -1.77
C GLN A 493 -13.13 29.20 -1.37
N GLN A 494 -12.65 29.31 -0.13
CA GLN A 494 -11.55 28.47 0.36
C GLN A 494 -11.97 26.99 0.48
N VAL A 495 -13.22 26.70 0.88
CA VAL A 495 -13.77 25.32 0.92
C VAL A 495 -13.87 24.71 -0.48
N TRP A 496 -14.32 25.46 -1.48
CA TRP A 496 -14.33 24.98 -2.87
C TRP A 496 -12.91 24.79 -3.42
N ALA A 497 -12.01 25.75 -3.19
CA ALA A 497 -10.63 25.68 -3.67
C ALA A 497 -9.83 24.51 -3.05
N LEU A 498 -10.02 24.21 -1.76
CA LEU A 498 -9.33 23.09 -1.11
C LEU A 498 -9.88 21.73 -1.58
N LEU A 499 -11.17 21.63 -1.88
CA LEU A 499 -11.77 20.40 -2.43
C LEU A 499 -11.34 20.17 -3.89
N GLU A 500 -11.37 21.20 -4.74
CA GLU A 500 -10.83 21.17 -6.10
C GLU A 500 -9.36 20.72 -6.14
N HIS A 501 -8.54 21.26 -5.25
CA HIS A 501 -7.14 20.84 -5.12
C HIS A 501 -7.04 19.38 -4.65
N GLY A 502 -7.86 18.95 -3.69
CA GLY A 502 -7.87 17.58 -3.18
C GLY A 502 -8.20 16.53 -4.25
N VAL A 503 -9.17 16.79 -5.12
CA VAL A 503 -9.52 15.86 -6.22
C VAL A 503 -8.72 16.11 -7.51
N SER A 504 -7.74 17.01 -7.51
CA SER A 504 -6.99 17.41 -8.72
C SER A 504 -6.19 16.29 -9.38
N ALA A 505 -5.80 15.25 -8.62
CA ALA A 505 -5.01 14.12 -9.11
C ALA A 505 -5.85 12.93 -9.65
N MET A 506 -7.14 12.86 -9.31
CA MET A 506 -8.00 11.70 -9.66
C MET A 506 -8.04 11.44 -11.19
N PRO A 507 -8.13 10.18 -11.65
CA PRO A 507 -8.30 8.96 -10.86
C PRO A 507 -7.02 8.43 -10.18
N ALA A 508 -5.84 9.01 -10.42
CA ALA A 508 -4.60 8.55 -9.80
C ALA A 508 -4.57 8.85 -8.29
N ALA A 509 -4.08 7.88 -7.52
CA ALA A 509 -3.94 8.01 -6.07
C ALA A 509 -2.95 9.14 -5.71
N ASN A 510 -3.35 10.04 -4.81
CA ASN A 510 -2.45 11.09 -4.33
C ASN A 510 -2.69 11.45 -2.86
N GLY A 511 -1.62 11.79 -2.13
CA GLY A 511 -1.69 12.17 -0.72
C GLY A 511 -2.72 13.26 -0.43
N ARG A 512 -2.92 14.20 -1.37
CA ARG A 512 -3.85 15.33 -1.21
C ARG A 512 -5.34 14.95 -1.16
N PHE A 513 -5.75 13.72 -1.46
CA PHE A 513 -7.17 13.37 -1.52
C PHE A 513 -7.92 13.72 -0.21
N PRO A 514 -9.11 14.35 -0.24
CA PRO A 514 -9.68 14.97 0.94
C PRO A 514 -10.64 14.05 1.72
N GLN A 515 -10.30 13.72 2.97
CA GLN A 515 -11.24 13.11 3.93
C GLN A 515 -11.93 14.22 4.75
N VAL A 516 -13.23 14.11 5.02
CA VAL A 516 -14.06 15.22 5.54
C VAL A 516 -15.07 14.82 6.63
N SER A 517 -15.44 15.80 7.46
CA SER A 517 -16.65 15.76 8.29
C SER A 517 -17.27 17.16 8.35
N GLY A 518 -18.59 17.26 8.48
CA GLY A 518 -19.31 18.53 8.51
C GLY A 518 -19.73 19.06 7.15
N MET A 519 -19.22 18.44 6.10
CA MET A 519 -19.64 18.65 4.73
C MET A 519 -19.82 17.31 4.02
N ARG A 520 -20.68 17.32 3.01
CA ARG A 520 -20.74 16.32 1.95
C ARG A 520 -20.43 16.99 0.64
N PHE A 521 -19.57 16.40 -0.20
CA PHE A 521 -19.24 16.95 -1.50
C PHE A 521 -19.31 15.91 -2.62
N THR A 522 -19.60 16.40 -3.81
CA THR A 522 -19.79 15.63 -5.03
C THR A 522 -18.82 16.13 -6.08
N TYR A 523 -18.09 15.25 -6.75
CA TYR A 523 -17.09 15.62 -7.76
C TYR A 523 -17.10 14.66 -8.95
N THR A 524 -16.49 15.03 -10.08
CA THR A 524 -16.20 14.09 -11.17
C THR A 524 -14.76 14.25 -11.67
N ALA A 525 -14.08 13.13 -11.90
CA ALA A 525 -12.72 13.12 -12.43
C ALA A 525 -12.65 13.45 -13.93
N SER A 526 -13.77 13.33 -14.65
CA SER A 526 -13.88 13.61 -16.09
C SER A 526 -13.72 15.09 -16.45
N ASN A 527 -13.94 15.99 -15.49
CA ASN A 527 -13.68 17.41 -15.65
C ASN A 527 -12.19 17.72 -15.47
N ALA A 528 -11.73 18.82 -16.10
CA ALA A 528 -10.39 19.36 -15.87
C ALA A 528 -10.19 19.72 -14.38
N ALA A 529 -8.98 19.47 -13.86
CA ALA A 529 -8.63 19.81 -12.48
C ALA A 529 -8.82 21.32 -12.21
N GLY A 530 -9.44 21.67 -11.09
CA GLY A 530 -9.90 23.05 -10.82
C GLY A 530 -11.31 23.36 -11.33
N SER A 531 -12.04 22.37 -11.86
CA SER A 531 -13.48 22.42 -12.14
C SER A 531 -14.17 21.06 -11.96
N ARG A 532 -13.67 20.25 -11.01
CA ARG A 532 -14.13 18.89 -10.71
C ARG A 532 -15.24 18.82 -9.67
N ILE A 533 -15.36 19.81 -8.79
CA ILE A 533 -16.38 19.84 -7.74
C ILE A 533 -17.72 20.27 -8.34
N VAL A 534 -18.73 19.42 -8.15
CA VAL A 534 -20.09 19.60 -8.68
C VAL A 534 -21.01 20.22 -7.62
N SER A 535 -20.89 19.78 -6.37
CA SER A 535 -21.63 20.38 -5.24
C SER A 535 -20.92 20.21 -3.92
N VAL A 536 -21.15 21.15 -3.00
CA VAL A 536 -20.69 21.08 -1.60
C VAL A 536 -21.87 21.47 -0.70
N THR A 537 -22.13 20.69 0.35
CA THR A 537 -23.21 20.89 1.32
C THR A 537 -22.70 20.65 2.74
N LEU A 538 -23.40 21.16 3.75
CA LEU A 538 -23.26 20.73 5.15
C LEU A 538 -23.96 19.37 5.35
N ASP A 539 -23.66 18.66 6.45
CA ASP A 539 -24.28 17.37 6.82
C ASP A 539 -25.83 17.34 6.72
N ASN A 540 -26.48 18.50 6.88
CA ASN A 540 -27.94 18.66 6.83
C ASN A 540 -28.50 19.04 5.43
N GLY A 541 -27.70 18.93 4.38
CA GLY A 541 -28.06 19.28 3.00
C GLY A 541 -28.06 20.77 2.66
N THR A 542 -27.70 21.66 3.60
CA THR A 542 -27.58 23.11 3.32
C THR A 542 -26.37 23.36 2.40
N PRO A 543 -26.53 24.00 1.21
CA PRO A 543 -25.39 24.26 0.33
C PRO A 543 -24.30 25.14 0.97
N ILE A 544 -23.04 24.83 0.65
CA ILE A 544 -21.89 25.71 0.89
C ILE A 544 -21.63 26.44 -0.44
N PRO A 545 -22.05 27.71 -0.61
CA PRO A 545 -21.79 28.47 -1.84
C PRO A 545 -20.30 28.79 -2.02
N ASN A 546 -19.87 28.92 -3.27
CA ASN A 546 -18.52 29.35 -3.65
C ASN A 546 -18.38 30.89 -3.53
N ASP A 547 -18.61 31.42 -2.31
CA ASP A 547 -18.58 32.85 -2.00
C ASP A 547 -17.85 33.17 -0.68
N ALA A 548 -18.03 34.38 -0.17
CA ALA A 548 -17.41 34.89 1.06
C ALA A 548 -18.10 34.44 2.37
N SER A 549 -19.09 33.53 2.32
CA SER A 549 -19.74 32.96 3.49
C SER A 549 -18.72 32.25 4.39
N MET A 550 -18.78 32.49 5.70
CA MET A 550 -17.73 32.08 6.63
C MET A 550 -18.09 30.80 7.42
N TYR A 551 -17.15 29.86 7.45
CA TYR A 551 -17.28 28.57 8.14
C TYR A 551 -16.10 28.36 9.09
N SER A 552 -16.36 27.77 10.25
CA SER A 552 -15.33 27.27 11.16
C SER A 552 -14.81 25.91 10.70
N LEU A 553 -13.49 25.77 10.59
CA LEU A 553 -12.78 24.60 10.07
C LEU A 553 -11.70 24.14 11.04
N ALA A 554 -11.52 22.83 11.18
CA ALA A 554 -10.30 22.22 11.71
C ALA A 554 -9.57 21.42 10.62
N THR A 555 -8.24 21.46 10.66
CA THR A 555 -7.34 20.74 9.74
C THR A 555 -5.98 20.54 10.42
N THR A 556 -5.02 19.84 9.82
CA THR A 556 -3.64 19.77 10.35
C THR A 556 -2.87 21.06 10.07
N ASP A 557 -1.86 21.37 10.89
CA ASP A 557 -0.95 22.50 10.64
C ASP A 557 -0.14 22.34 9.34
N PHE A 558 0.23 21.12 8.95
CA PHE A 558 0.82 20.82 7.63
C PHE A 558 -0.04 21.36 6.48
N ILE A 559 -1.33 21.00 6.44
CA ILE A 559 -2.29 21.50 5.44
C ILE A 559 -2.48 23.03 5.57
N ASN A 560 -2.62 23.53 6.79
CA ASN A 560 -2.84 24.97 7.05
C ASN A 560 -1.68 25.85 6.54
N ASN A 561 -0.45 25.34 6.54
CA ASN A 561 0.73 26.07 6.04
C ASN A 561 1.01 25.81 4.54
N GLY A 562 0.17 25.02 3.85
CA GLY A 562 0.29 24.78 2.41
C GLY A 562 1.01 23.50 1.99
N GLY A 563 1.26 22.56 2.92
CA GLY A 563 1.66 21.19 2.60
C GLY A 563 0.66 20.50 1.66
N ASP A 564 1.10 19.47 0.93
CA ASP A 564 0.38 18.84 -0.19
C ASP A 564 -0.08 19.82 -1.31
N GLY A 565 0.39 21.07 -1.28
CA GLY A 565 -0.01 22.14 -2.20
C GLY A 565 -1.24 22.96 -1.76
N TYR A 566 -1.70 22.84 -0.50
CA TYR A 566 -2.86 23.55 0.07
C TYR A 566 -2.67 25.07 0.28
N THR A 567 -2.06 25.73 -0.70
CA THR A 567 -1.66 27.15 -0.70
C THR A 567 -2.83 28.13 -0.49
N MET A 568 -4.07 27.74 -0.78
CA MET A 568 -5.27 28.55 -0.51
C MET A 568 -5.57 28.74 0.99
N LEU A 569 -4.89 28.01 1.88
CA LEU A 569 -4.93 28.16 3.33
C LEU A 569 -3.66 28.82 3.91
N ALA A 570 -2.58 28.92 3.13
CA ALA A 570 -1.25 29.37 3.55
C ALA A 570 -1.14 30.91 3.73
N ASP A 571 -2.19 31.55 4.24
CA ASP A 571 -2.28 32.98 4.52
C ASP A 571 -1.76 33.37 5.94
N GLY A 572 -1.25 32.40 6.69
CA GLY A 572 -0.76 32.57 8.07
C GLY A 572 -1.87 32.62 9.13
N SER A 573 -3.14 32.40 8.76
CA SER A 573 -4.26 32.39 9.70
C SER A 573 -4.42 31.06 10.42
N GLY A 574 -5.10 31.10 11.56
CA GLY A 574 -5.52 29.94 12.33
C GLY A 574 -5.13 30.02 13.80
N SER A 575 -5.29 28.92 14.51
CA SER A 575 -4.82 28.72 15.87
C SER A 575 -4.50 27.25 16.07
N SER A 576 -3.23 26.95 16.34
CA SER A 576 -2.73 25.63 16.72
C SER A 576 -3.37 25.17 18.05
N ARG A 577 -3.40 23.84 18.22
CA ARG A 577 -4.08 23.09 19.27
C ARG A 577 -3.22 21.91 19.70
N GLU A 578 -3.84 20.93 20.35
CA GLU A 578 -3.24 19.64 20.70
C GLU A 578 -2.78 18.85 19.46
N LEU A 579 -1.92 17.84 19.71
CA LEU A 579 -1.46 16.88 18.70
C LEU A 579 -2.62 16.10 18.07
N ASP A 580 -2.51 15.85 16.79
CA ASP A 580 -3.51 15.22 15.94
C ASP A 580 -3.87 13.78 16.39
N ALA A 581 -2.87 12.96 16.73
CA ALA A 581 -3.04 11.64 17.34
C ALA A 581 -3.75 11.67 18.71
N VAL A 582 -3.55 12.74 19.50
CA VAL A 582 -4.20 12.89 20.82
C VAL A 582 -5.69 13.23 20.65
N VAL A 583 -6.03 14.05 19.66
CA VAL A 583 -7.42 14.37 19.33
C VAL A 583 -8.20 13.11 18.93
N LEU A 584 -7.61 12.24 18.10
CA LEU A 584 -8.17 10.92 17.79
C LEU A 584 -8.35 10.07 19.06
N ALA A 585 -7.29 9.93 19.87
CA ALA A 585 -7.32 9.10 21.06
C ALA A 585 -8.39 9.52 22.09
N GLU A 586 -8.63 10.83 22.27
CA GLU A 586 -9.70 11.33 23.14
C GLU A 586 -11.11 11.04 22.60
N LEU A 587 -11.32 11.03 21.26
CA LEU A 587 -12.60 10.60 20.68
C LEU A 587 -12.84 9.10 20.96
N VAL A 588 -11.82 8.25 20.80
CA VAL A 588 -11.94 6.80 21.09
C VAL A 588 -12.30 6.59 22.56
N LYS A 589 -11.62 7.28 23.49
CA LYS A 589 -11.94 7.23 24.94
C LYS A 589 -13.37 7.67 25.24
N LYS A 590 -13.85 8.71 24.55
CA LYS A 590 -15.20 9.26 24.71
C LYS A 590 -16.28 8.32 24.19
N ARG A 591 -16.03 7.62 23.06
CA ARG A 591 -16.96 6.64 22.46
C ARG A 591 -16.87 5.26 23.15
N GLY A 592 -15.74 4.91 23.75
CA GLY A 592 -15.47 3.64 24.45
C GLY A 592 -15.23 2.48 23.48
N THR A 593 -16.21 2.20 22.63
CA THR A 593 -16.09 1.30 21.47
C THR A 593 -16.39 2.10 20.21
N ILE A 594 -15.52 2.02 19.21
CA ILE A 594 -15.70 2.68 17.91
C ILE A 594 -16.11 1.68 16.83
N SER A 595 -17.01 2.13 15.95
CA SER A 595 -17.43 1.44 14.74
C SER A 595 -17.66 2.47 13.63
N PRO A 596 -16.62 3.17 13.17
CA PRO A 596 -16.75 4.12 12.06
C PRO A 596 -17.18 3.39 10.78
N ALA A 597 -17.85 4.12 9.89
CA ALA A 597 -18.34 3.63 8.62
C ALA A 597 -18.05 4.64 7.50
N ILE A 598 -18.22 4.21 6.26
CA ILE A 598 -18.45 5.11 5.12
C ILE A 598 -19.90 5.62 5.25
N GLU A 599 -20.12 6.91 5.03
CA GLU A 599 -21.40 7.58 5.25
C GLU A 599 -21.91 8.32 4.00
N GLY A 600 -21.16 8.31 2.90
CA GLY A 600 -21.47 9.05 1.67
C GLY A 600 -21.17 10.55 1.81
N ARG A 601 -20.12 10.90 2.55
CA ARG A 601 -19.58 12.26 2.64
C ARG A 601 -18.86 12.68 1.37
N ILE A 602 -18.37 11.71 0.58
CA ILE A 602 -17.70 11.92 -0.69
C ILE A 602 -18.40 11.12 -1.78
N THR A 603 -18.91 11.81 -2.80
CA THR A 603 -19.51 11.15 -3.98
C THR A 603 -18.67 11.47 -5.22
N ARG A 604 -18.06 10.45 -5.83
CA ARG A 604 -17.54 10.54 -7.20
C ARG A 604 -18.70 10.25 -8.15
N LEU A 605 -19.12 11.23 -8.94
CA LEU A 605 -20.00 10.98 -10.08
C LEU A 605 -19.20 10.34 -11.20
N MET A 606 -19.70 9.19 -11.64
CA MET A 606 -19.32 8.52 -12.87
C MET A 606 -19.78 9.34 -14.08
N GLY A 607 -19.15 9.13 -15.23
CA GLY A 607 -19.48 9.85 -16.45
C GLY A 607 -20.80 9.35 -17.08
N PRO A 608 -21.46 10.17 -17.92
CA PRO A 608 -23.22 9.65 -18.75
C PRO A 608 -23.28 8.50 -19.76
N ALA A 609 -22.19 8.07 -20.38
CA ALA A 609 -20.94 8.80 -20.45
C ALA A 609 -21.18 10.32 -20.67
N GLY A 610 -21.95 11.13 -19.90
CA GLY A 610 -23.26 11.48 -17.40
C GLY A 610 -24.75 11.68 -16.97
N VAL A 611 -25.45 10.58 -16.64
CA VAL A 611 -26.72 10.53 -15.89
C VAL A 611 -26.59 9.45 -14.82
N ASP A 612 -25.57 9.62 -13.98
CA ASP A 612 -25.23 8.72 -12.88
C ASP A 612 -26.34 8.70 -11.82
N GLY A 613 -26.92 7.52 -11.61
CA GLY A 613 -28.36 7.32 -11.35
C GLY A 613 -28.76 7.08 -9.90
N GLY A 614 -28.06 7.66 -8.92
CA GLY A 614 -28.56 7.77 -7.54
C GLY A 614 -28.14 6.68 -6.56
N VAL A 615 -27.67 7.14 -5.40
CA VAL A 615 -27.65 6.49 -4.08
C VAL A 615 -27.28 5.00 -4.04
N ILE A 616 -26.02 4.71 -3.73
CA ILE A 616 -25.67 3.47 -3.00
C ILE A 616 -26.31 3.52 -1.59
N ASP A 617 -27.55 3.03 -1.52
CA ASP A 617 -28.28 2.80 -0.28
C ASP A 617 -28.13 1.32 0.11
N ALA A 618 -27.64 1.07 1.33
CA ALA A 618 -27.49 -0.28 1.87
C ALA A 618 -28.84 -0.83 2.38
N GLY A 619 -29.83 -0.91 1.47
CA GLY A 619 -30.96 -1.84 1.55
C GLY A 619 -32.38 -1.26 1.58
N ALA A 620 -33.05 -1.15 0.41
CA ALA A 620 -34.52 -1.21 0.29
C ALA A 620 -35.09 -1.50 -1.13
N VAL A 621 -35.28 -2.79 -1.45
CA VAL A 621 -36.30 -3.41 -2.35
C VAL A 621 -37.11 -2.62 -3.43
N ASP A 622 -37.00 -3.09 -4.68
CA ASP A 622 -38.08 -3.55 -5.62
C ASP A 622 -38.13 -2.98 -7.08
N ALA A 623 -38.49 -3.89 -8.00
CA ALA A 623 -38.55 -3.96 -9.49
C ALA A 623 -38.64 -2.72 -10.43
N GLY A 624 -37.97 -2.81 -11.62
CA GLY A 624 -38.27 -1.93 -12.77
C GLY A 624 -37.41 -1.96 -14.07
N ARG A 625 -37.20 -3.10 -14.77
CA ARG A 625 -36.60 -3.22 -16.15
C ARG A 625 -37.48 -2.52 -17.27
N PRO A 626 -37.07 -2.29 -18.56
CA PRO A 626 -35.70 -2.23 -19.18
C PRO A 626 -35.48 -1.39 -20.52
N ASP A 627 -34.26 -1.47 -21.10
CA ASP A 627 -33.80 -1.63 -22.54
C ASP A 627 -33.99 -0.63 -23.74
N ALA A 628 -32.93 -0.52 -24.59
CA ALA A 628 -32.83 -0.81 -26.08
C ALA A 628 -31.84 0.02 -27.03
N ALA A 629 -30.54 -0.32 -27.11
CA ALA A 629 -29.48 0.12 -28.09
C ALA A 629 -28.90 1.59 -28.03
N LEU A 630 -27.83 1.99 -28.77
CA LEU A 630 -26.44 1.48 -28.95
C LEU A 630 -25.57 2.38 -29.90
N ASP A 631 -24.27 2.04 -29.98
CA ASP A 631 -23.33 2.14 -31.14
C ASP A 631 -22.26 3.26 -31.19
N ALA A 632 -21.12 2.94 -31.82
CA ALA A 632 -19.84 3.65 -31.75
C ALA A 632 -19.24 3.99 -33.14
N GLY A 633 -18.14 4.75 -33.18
CA GLY A 633 -17.50 5.13 -34.45
C GLY A 633 -16.16 5.84 -34.33
N PHE A 634 -15.08 5.08 -34.11
CA PHE A 634 -13.70 5.57 -34.28
C PHE A 634 -13.39 5.89 -35.75
N LEU A 635 -12.54 6.90 -35.99
CA LEU A 635 -11.48 6.82 -37.00
C LEU A 635 -10.36 7.86 -36.76
N ASP A 636 -9.15 7.48 -37.16
CA ASP A 636 -7.89 8.25 -37.05
C ASP A 636 -7.68 9.21 -38.24
N ALA A 637 -6.96 10.32 -37.99
CA ALA A 637 -5.96 10.90 -38.92
C ALA A 637 -5.19 12.09 -38.30
N SER A 638 -3.87 11.94 -38.11
CA SER A 638 -2.95 13.06 -37.80
C SER A 638 -2.59 13.91 -39.03
N VAL A 639 -2.51 15.25 -38.89
CA VAL A 639 -1.75 16.12 -39.82
C VAL A 639 -1.08 17.29 -39.07
N ASP A 640 0.14 17.64 -39.50
CA ASP A 640 1.02 18.70 -39.01
C ASP A 640 0.73 20.10 -39.64
N ALA A 641 1.52 21.11 -39.24
CA ALA A 641 1.80 22.40 -39.88
C ALA A 641 1.13 23.67 -39.28
N SER A 642 1.97 24.44 -38.58
CA SER A 642 1.77 25.83 -38.12
C SER A 642 1.63 26.88 -39.24
N VAL A 643 0.90 27.97 -38.98
CA VAL A 643 1.32 29.34 -39.37
C VAL A 643 0.87 30.37 -38.31
N ASP A 644 1.61 31.49 -38.20
CA ASP A 644 1.43 32.64 -37.32
C ASP A 644 0.48 33.74 -37.91
N ALA A 645 0.15 34.74 -37.07
CA ALA A 645 -0.47 36.07 -37.33
C ALA A 645 -1.98 36.24 -37.10
N GLY A 646 -2.33 36.95 -36.01
CA GLY A 646 -3.62 37.67 -35.83
C GLY A 646 -3.50 39.16 -36.21
N PRO A 647 -4.25 40.10 -35.58
CA PRO A 647 -5.40 39.97 -34.67
C PRO A 647 -6.67 40.68 -35.20
N GLY A 648 -7.81 40.55 -34.49
CA GLY A 648 -9.06 41.26 -34.80
C GLY A 648 -9.87 41.60 -33.55
N ASP A 649 -10.52 42.76 -33.52
CA ASP A 649 -11.10 43.41 -32.32
C ASP A 649 -12.59 43.78 -32.50
N VAL A 650 -13.28 44.10 -31.39
CA VAL A 650 -14.63 44.68 -31.19
C VAL A 650 -15.86 44.03 -31.86
N GLY A 651 -16.94 43.81 -31.09
CA GLY A 651 -18.22 43.42 -31.71
C GLY A 651 -19.42 42.99 -30.83
N SER A 652 -19.74 43.65 -29.71
CA SER A 652 -21.10 43.58 -29.11
C SER A 652 -21.76 44.96 -29.22
N PRO A 653 -23.11 45.12 -29.33
CA PRO A 653 -24.02 44.75 -28.23
C PRO A 653 -25.46 44.31 -28.59
N ASP A 654 -26.19 43.90 -27.54
CA ASP A 654 -27.64 44.07 -27.27
C ASP A 654 -28.73 43.53 -28.24
N SER A 655 -29.67 42.74 -27.69
CA SER A 655 -30.99 43.29 -27.32
C SER A 655 -31.97 42.24 -26.76
N GLY A 656 -32.69 42.59 -25.68
CA GLY A 656 -34.08 42.12 -25.48
C GLY A 656 -34.44 41.31 -24.22
N PHE A 657 -35.14 41.99 -23.31
CA PHE A 657 -36.26 41.58 -22.46
C PHE A 657 -37.14 40.41 -22.99
N ASP A 658 -37.94 39.68 -22.19
CA ASP A 658 -38.50 39.97 -20.84
C ASP A 658 -38.73 38.69 -19.99
N ALA A 659 -39.24 38.85 -18.76
CA ALA A 659 -39.36 37.80 -17.73
C ALA A 659 -40.54 36.80 -17.91
N GLY A 660 -40.38 35.58 -17.36
CA GLY A 660 -41.44 34.57 -17.28
C GLY A 660 -41.14 33.36 -16.39
N ARG A 661 -41.71 33.35 -15.17
CA ARG A 661 -42.00 32.16 -14.35
C ARG A 661 -43.49 32.24 -13.94
N PRO A 662 -44.19 31.14 -13.58
CA PRO A 662 -43.81 29.73 -13.66
C PRO A 662 -44.85 28.85 -14.41
N ASP A 663 -44.51 27.60 -14.71
CA ASP A 663 -45.34 26.44 -14.35
C ASP A 663 -44.49 25.14 -14.35
N ALA A 664 -45.03 24.04 -13.85
CA ALA A 664 -44.44 22.70 -13.94
C ALA A 664 -45.37 21.75 -14.70
N SER A 665 -44.90 21.23 -15.83
CA SER A 665 -45.52 20.11 -16.53
C SER A 665 -44.43 19.13 -16.99
N ALA A 666 -44.63 17.85 -16.71
CA ALA A 666 -43.67 16.81 -17.09
C ALA A 666 -43.59 16.66 -18.61
N ASP A 667 -42.37 16.38 -19.10
CA ASP A 667 -42.19 15.50 -20.25
C ASP A 667 -41.05 14.53 -19.91
N ALA A 668 -41.30 13.24 -20.09
CA ALA A 668 -40.43 12.15 -19.67
C ALA A 668 -40.23 11.19 -20.85
N GLY A 669 -39.54 11.70 -21.88
CA GLY A 669 -39.10 10.90 -23.02
C GLY A 669 -37.80 10.16 -22.69
N VAL A 670 -37.93 8.96 -22.11
CA VAL A 670 -36.82 7.99 -22.09
C VAL A 670 -36.78 7.32 -23.45
N ASP A 671 -35.74 7.60 -24.24
CA ASP A 671 -35.38 6.75 -25.37
C ASP A 671 -34.66 5.53 -24.76
N GLY A 672 -35.29 4.36 -24.82
CA GLY A 672 -34.82 3.17 -24.12
C GLY A 672 -33.51 2.69 -24.73
N GLY A 673 -32.41 2.66 -23.96
CA GLY A 673 -31.07 2.35 -24.46
C GLY A 673 -30.37 1.26 -23.63
N THR A 674 -30.19 0.07 -24.21
CA THR A 674 -29.24 -0.94 -23.72
C THR A 674 -27.89 -0.43 -24.15
N GLN A 675 -27.19 0.17 -23.20
CA GLN A 675 -25.76 0.33 -23.24
C GLN A 675 -25.11 -0.98 -23.69
N ALA A 676 -24.02 -0.89 -24.47
CA ALA A 676 -23.21 -2.08 -24.75
C ALA A 676 -22.77 -2.70 -23.41
N PRO A 677 -22.67 -4.04 -23.30
CA PRO A 677 -21.85 -4.65 -22.28
C PRO A 677 -20.46 -3.99 -22.25
N ILE A 678 -20.01 -3.60 -21.07
CA ILE A 678 -18.70 -2.95 -20.87
C ILE A 678 -17.77 -3.90 -20.11
N THR A 679 -16.46 -3.73 -20.19
CA THR A 679 -15.56 -4.42 -19.27
C THR A 679 -15.75 -3.86 -17.85
N PRO A 680 -15.78 -4.68 -16.79
CA PRO A 680 -15.67 -4.19 -15.41
C PRO A 680 -14.43 -3.31 -15.21
N GLU A 681 -14.57 -2.24 -14.45
CA GLU A 681 -13.48 -1.28 -14.16
C GLU A 681 -13.21 -1.09 -12.67
N PHE A 682 -14.06 -1.62 -11.78
CA PHE A 682 -14.00 -1.39 -10.33
C PHE A 682 -14.23 -2.66 -9.51
N PHE A 683 -13.60 -2.69 -8.33
CA PHE A 683 -13.88 -3.69 -7.29
C PHE A 683 -15.35 -3.62 -6.88
N GLY A 684 -16.07 -4.73 -6.99
CA GLY A 684 -17.52 -4.83 -6.77
C GLY A 684 -18.42 -4.67 -7.99
N ASP A 685 -17.87 -4.48 -9.20
CA ASP A 685 -18.68 -4.55 -10.43
C ASP A 685 -19.28 -5.97 -10.62
N LEU A 686 -18.59 -7.01 -10.14
CA LEU A 686 -19.11 -8.36 -9.93
C LEU A 686 -18.77 -8.85 -8.51
N VAL A 687 -19.45 -9.90 -8.05
CA VAL A 687 -19.21 -10.56 -6.75
C VAL A 687 -19.23 -12.08 -6.93
N ILE A 688 -18.18 -12.78 -6.48
CA ILE A 688 -18.09 -14.23 -6.41
C ILE A 688 -19.04 -14.71 -5.31
N THR A 689 -19.97 -15.59 -5.69
CA THR A 689 -21.16 -15.93 -4.89
C THR A 689 -21.26 -17.40 -4.54
N GLU A 690 -20.74 -18.31 -5.36
CA GLU A 690 -20.78 -19.74 -5.10
C GLU A 690 -19.51 -20.43 -5.64
N ILE A 691 -18.93 -21.37 -4.89
CA ILE A 691 -17.69 -22.10 -5.26
C ILE A 691 -17.84 -23.58 -4.93
N MET A 692 -17.73 -24.46 -5.92
CA MET A 692 -17.67 -25.92 -5.77
C MET A 692 -16.24 -26.40 -6.02
N LYS A 693 -15.54 -26.77 -4.94
CA LYS A 693 -14.19 -27.35 -4.98
C LYS A 693 -14.18 -28.89 -4.93
N ASP A 694 -15.04 -29.50 -4.10
CA ASP A 694 -15.08 -30.96 -3.82
C ASP A 694 -16.36 -31.62 -4.38
N PRO A 695 -16.45 -31.90 -5.69
CA PRO A 695 -17.64 -32.49 -6.30
C PRO A 695 -17.72 -34.01 -6.08
N SER A 696 -18.90 -34.52 -5.66
CA SER A 696 -19.11 -35.95 -5.37
C SER A 696 -19.83 -36.74 -6.48
N ALA A 697 -20.46 -36.10 -7.47
CA ALA A 697 -21.17 -36.80 -8.56
C ALA A 697 -20.25 -37.26 -9.70
N VAL A 698 -19.13 -36.56 -9.87
CA VAL A 698 -18.13 -36.74 -10.93
C VAL A 698 -16.74 -36.81 -10.29
N ALA A 699 -15.66 -36.64 -11.06
CA ALA A 699 -14.33 -36.42 -10.48
C ALA A 699 -14.07 -34.92 -10.33
N ASP A 700 -13.27 -34.51 -9.32
CA ASP A 700 -12.68 -33.17 -9.11
C ASP A 700 -12.68 -32.33 -10.40
N SER A 701 -11.73 -32.64 -11.29
CA SER A 701 -11.40 -31.92 -12.53
C SER A 701 -12.45 -32.05 -13.66
N VAL A 702 -13.70 -32.27 -13.29
CA VAL A 702 -14.90 -32.31 -14.14
C VAL A 702 -16.06 -31.58 -13.45
N GLY A 703 -16.12 -31.60 -12.12
CA GLY A 703 -17.17 -31.01 -11.29
C GLY A 703 -16.80 -29.73 -10.56
N GLU A 704 -15.53 -29.29 -10.59
CA GLU A 704 -15.11 -27.98 -10.08
C GLU A 704 -15.78 -26.84 -10.88
N TRP A 705 -16.36 -25.86 -10.19
CA TRP A 705 -16.93 -24.63 -10.77
C TRP A 705 -17.03 -23.50 -9.73
N PHE A 706 -17.17 -22.26 -10.21
CA PHE A 706 -17.56 -21.12 -9.37
C PHE A 706 -18.54 -20.20 -10.12
N GLU A 707 -19.15 -19.27 -9.39
CA GLU A 707 -20.18 -18.36 -9.89
C GLU A 707 -19.88 -16.91 -9.53
N VAL A 708 -20.15 -16.02 -10.48
CA VAL A 708 -20.15 -14.57 -10.29
C VAL A 708 -21.55 -13.99 -10.50
N TYR A 709 -21.91 -13.04 -9.65
CA TYR A 709 -23.15 -12.27 -9.70
C TYR A 709 -22.85 -10.81 -10.06
N ASN A 710 -23.77 -10.19 -10.80
CA ASN A 710 -23.72 -8.76 -11.13
C ASN A 710 -24.71 -7.96 -10.24
N PRO A 711 -24.24 -7.29 -9.18
CA PRO A 711 -25.10 -6.46 -8.32
C PRO A 711 -25.50 -5.12 -8.95
N THR A 712 -24.96 -4.76 -10.11
CA THR A 712 -25.07 -3.42 -10.69
C THR A 712 -26.27 -3.27 -11.65
N GLY A 713 -26.50 -2.04 -12.10
CA GLY A 713 -27.43 -1.74 -13.20
C GLY A 713 -26.84 -1.89 -14.61
N LEU A 714 -25.58 -2.33 -14.75
CA LEU A 714 -24.85 -2.41 -16.02
C LEU A 714 -24.70 -3.85 -16.48
N ALA A 715 -24.49 -4.07 -17.79
CA ALA A 715 -24.11 -5.37 -18.33
C ALA A 715 -22.58 -5.41 -18.49
N PHE A 716 -21.95 -6.51 -18.10
CA PHE A 716 -20.49 -6.66 -18.18
C PHE A 716 -20.09 -7.69 -19.22
N ASP A 717 -19.13 -7.35 -20.08
CA ASP A 717 -18.42 -8.27 -20.99
C ASP A 717 -17.05 -8.60 -20.37
N LEU A 718 -16.86 -9.88 -20.04
CA LEU A 718 -15.65 -10.40 -19.42
C LEU A 718 -14.59 -10.83 -20.45
N THR A 719 -14.79 -10.56 -21.74
CA THR A 719 -13.81 -10.85 -22.79
C THR A 719 -12.49 -10.09 -22.53
N GLY A 720 -11.44 -10.84 -22.18
CA GLY A 720 -10.13 -10.29 -21.85
C GLY A 720 -9.86 -10.14 -20.34
N CYS A 721 -10.89 -10.22 -19.50
CA CYS A 721 -10.71 -10.45 -18.07
C CYS A 721 -10.06 -11.82 -17.81
N TYR A 722 -9.42 -11.99 -16.68
CA TYR A 722 -8.76 -13.23 -16.30
C TYR A 722 -9.03 -13.61 -14.86
N VAL A 723 -9.00 -14.92 -14.61
CA VAL A 723 -9.16 -15.53 -13.30
C VAL A 723 -7.85 -16.16 -12.92
N TYR A 724 -7.43 -15.99 -11.66
CA TYR A 724 -6.11 -16.40 -11.17
C TYR A 724 -6.12 -16.83 -9.69
N ASP A 725 -5.18 -17.68 -9.31
CA ASP A 725 -4.82 -18.02 -7.92
C ASP A 725 -3.61 -17.17 -7.46
N LEU A 726 -3.23 -17.18 -6.17
CA LEU A 726 -1.97 -16.54 -5.76
C LEU A 726 -0.74 -17.45 -5.97
N GLY A 727 -0.93 -18.60 -6.62
CA GLY A 727 0.07 -19.60 -6.99
C GLY A 727 0.61 -19.46 -8.42
N THR A 728 0.05 -20.23 -9.37
CA THR A 728 0.61 -20.37 -10.75
C THR A 728 -0.40 -20.52 -11.88
N ASP A 729 -1.69 -20.64 -11.59
CA ASP A 729 -2.74 -21.04 -12.52
C ASP A 729 -3.61 -19.83 -12.89
N SER A 730 -3.89 -19.66 -14.18
CA SER A 730 -4.80 -18.60 -14.61
C SER A 730 -5.39 -18.87 -15.99
N PHE A 731 -6.58 -18.34 -16.24
CA PHE A 731 -7.21 -18.37 -17.56
C PHE A 731 -7.83 -17.01 -17.93
N ILE A 732 -7.72 -16.67 -19.21
CA ILE A 732 -8.37 -15.49 -19.78
C ILE A 732 -9.77 -15.90 -20.25
N ILE A 733 -10.79 -15.17 -19.79
CA ILE A 733 -12.17 -15.33 -20.23
C ILE A 733 -12.30 -14.82 -21.67
N ASN A 734 -12.81 -15.67 -22.56
CA ASN A 734 -12.90 -15.42 -24.00
C ASN A 734 -14.37 -15.49 -24.46
N GLY A 735 -15.16 -14.48 -24.09
CA GLY A 735 -16.59 -14.39 -24.40
C GLY A 735 -17.49 -14.92 -23.29
N LEU A 736 -17.82 -14.04 -22.34
CA LEU A 736 -18.88 -14.23 -21.35
C LEU A 736 -19.49 -12.85 -21.05
N VAL A 737 -20.82 -12.75 -21.03
CA VAL A 737 -21.53 -11.50 -20.70
C VAL A 737 -22.47 -11.76 -19.52
N VAL A 738 -22.38 -10.93 -18.48
CA VAL A 738 -23.20 -11.01 -17.27
C VAL A 738 -24.10 -9.78 -17.19
N GLY A 739 -25.40 -9.93 -17.41
CA GLY A 739 -26.35 -8.81 -17.38
C GLY A 739 -26.68 -8.32 -15.96
N PRO A 740 -27.40 -7.17 -15.83
CA PRO A 740 -27.79 -6.62 -14.54
C PRO A 740 -28.65 -7.60 -13.73
N GLY A 741 -28.17 -7.96 -12.53
CA GLY A 741 -28.83 -8.93 -11.64
C GLY A 741 -28.79 -10.38 -12.14
N GLU A 742 -27.90 -10.70 -13.08
CA GLU A 742 -27.71 -12.06 -13.60
C GLU A 742 -26.51 -12.74 -12.90
N TYR A 743 -26.58 -14.07 -12.82
CA TYR A 743 -25.54 -14.95 -12.29
C TYR A 743 -24.89 -15.67 -13.47
N ALA A 744 -23.58 -15.91 -13.43
CA ALA A 744 -22.85 -16.60 -14.48
C ALA A 744 -21.88 -17.62 -13.90
N THR A 745 -21.95 -18.84 -14.42
CA THR A 745 -21.21 -20.00 -13.94
C THR A 745 -19.98 -20.30 -14.81
N LEU A 746 -18.83 -20.49 -14.17
CA LEU A 746 -17.56 -20.81 -14.81
C LEU A 746 -17.10 -22.18 -14.29
N ALA A 747 -16.92 -23.17 -15.17
CA ALA A 747 -16.66 -24.55 -14.78
C ALA A 747 -15.45 -25.19 -15.48
N SER A 748 -14.82 -26.15 -14.79
CA SER A 748 -13.70 -26.98 -15.28
C SER A 748 -14.05 -27.89 -16.47
N SER A 749 -15.34 -28.12 -16.71
CA SER A 749 -15.82 -28.94 -17.83
C SER A 749 -17.17 -28.46 -18.38
N ALA A 750 -17.55 -28.98 -19.54
CA ALA A 750 -18.88 -28.77 -20.11
C ALA A 750 -19.98 -29.67 -19.49
N THR A 751 -19.66 -30.47 -18.46
CA THR A 751 -20.60 -31.40 -17.80
C THR A 751 -20.39 -31.56 -16.28
N PRO A 752 -20.35 -30.49 -15.46
CA PRO A 752 -20.25 -30.54 -13.99
C PRO A 752 -21.52 -31.03 -13.27
N GLY A 753 -22.51 -31.53 -14.03
CA GLY A 753 -23.86 -31.90 -13.54
C GLY A 753 -24.96 -30.96 -14.06
N PHE A 754 -24.59 -29.75 -14.49
CA PHE A 754 -25.44 -28.77 -15.18
C PHE A 754 -24.79 -28.31 -16.49
N THR A 755 -25.36 -27.30 -17.16
CA THR A 755 -24.76 -26.64 -18.33
C THR A 755 -24.19 -25.30 -17.87
N PRO A 756 -22.86 -25.10 -17.82
CA PRO A 756 -22.26 -23.85 -17.40
C PRO A 756 -22.28 -22.78 -18.51
N ASP A 757 -22.17 -21.52 -18.11
CA ASP A 757 -22.13 -20.36 -19.02
C ASP A 757 -20.75 -20.19 -19.67
N TYR A 758 -19.69 -20.54 -18.93
CA TYR A 758 -18.31 -20.59 -19.43
C TYR A 758 -17.60 -21.88 -19.00
N VAL A 759 -16.72 -22.39 -19.86
CA VAL A 759 -15.90 -23.57 -19.59
C VAL A 759 -14.42 -23.17 -19.64
N TYR A 760 -13.74 -23.23 -18.50
CA TYR A 760 -12.30 -22.94 -18.39
C TYR A 760 -11.46 -24.22 -18.52
N ALA A 761 -10.14 -24.03 -18.60
CA ALA A 761 -9.15 -25.12 -18.58
C ALA A 761 -7.78 -24.58 -18.16
N GLY A 762 -7.00 -25.38 -17.42
CA GLY A 762 -5.68 -24.97 -16.92
C GLY A 762 -5.72 -24.10 -15.66
N PHE A 763 -6.80 -24.24 -14.89
CA PHE A 763 -7.04 -23.68 -13.57
C PHE A 763 -7.74 -24.76 -12.74
N LEU A 764 -7.47 -24.81 -11.44
CA LEU A 764 -7.93 -25.83 -10.50
C LEU A 764 -8.53 -25.15 -9.28
N LEU A 765 -9.50 -25.79 -8.62
CA LEU A 765 -9.96 -25.42 -7.28
C LEU A 765 -9.43 -26.45 -6.30
N ALA A 766 -8.44 -26.08 -5.48
CA ALA A 766 -7.81 -27.01 -4.55
C ALA A 766 -8.77 -27.36 -3.41
N ASN A 767 -8.94 -28.65 -3.14
CA ASN A 767 -9.83 -29.17 -2.09
C ASN A 767 -9.48 -28.76 -0.63
N ALA A 768 -8.50 -27.88 -0.42
CA ALA A 768 -7.98 -27.44 0.86
C ALA A 768 -8.18 -25.92 1.05
N ASP A 769 -7.11 -25.19 1.29
CA ASP A 769 -6.97 -23.73 1.26
C ASP A 769 -6.45 -23.27 -0.11
N ASP A 770 -7.02 -22.19 -0.66
CA ASP A 770 -6.86 -21.78 -2.07
C ASP A 770 -7.47 -20.38 -2.36
N GLU A 771 -7.29 -19.86 -3.57
CA GLU A 771 -7.81 -18.55 -4.00
C GLU A 771 -8.58 -18.57 -5.33
N VAL A 772 -9.66 -17.77 -5.43
CA VAL A 772 -10.29 -17.41 -6.71
C VAL A 772 -10.34 -15.88 -6.81
N ALA A 773 -9.51 -15.30 -7.67
CA ALA A 773 -9.52 -13.87 -7.98
C ALA A 773 -9.93 -13.61 -9.43
N LEU A 774 -10.83 -12.64 -9.66
CA LEU A 774 -11.24 -12.17 -10.98
C LEU A 774 -10.70 -10.76 -11.21
N ALA A 775 -9.82 -10.59 -12.20
CA ALA A 775 -9.32 -9.28 -12.63
C ALA A 775 -9.73 -8.96 -14.08
N CYS A 776 -9.87 -7.66 -14.37
CA CYS A 776 -10.18 -7.17 -15.71
C CYS A 776 -9.16 -6.11 -16.18
N PRO A 777 -8.77 -6.12 -17.47
CA PRO A 777 -7.87 -5.11 -18.03
C PRO A 777 -8.62 -3.80 -18.28
N THR A 778 -8.43 -2.80 -17.43
CA THR A 778 -9.09 -1.50 -17.53
C THR A 778 -8.22 -0.48 -18.30
N PRO A 779 -8.76 0.67 -18.72
CA PRO A 779 -7.97 1.80 -19.23
C PRO A 779 -6.96 2.38 -18.21
N LEU A 780 -7.01 1.96 -16.95
CA LEU A 780 -6.11 2.35 -15.86
C LEU A 780 -5.12 1.24 -15.47
N GLY A 781 -5.07 0.13 -16.21
CA GLY A 781 -4.34 -1.09 -15.87
C GLY A 781 -5.27 -2.21 -15.39
N ASP A 782 -4.70 -3.37 -15.08
CA ASP A 782 -5.48 -4.51 -14.58
C ASP A 782 -6.03 -4.19 -13.18
N MET A 783 -7.31 -4.49 -12.95
CA MET A 783 -8.02 -4.23 -11.69
C MET A 783 -8.68 -5.51 -11.20
N ASP A 784 -8.45 -5.86 -9.93
CA ASP A 784 -9.21 -6.90 -9.24
C ASP A 784 -10.66 -6.43 -9.09
N ILE A 785 -11.59 -7.20 -9.65
CA ILE A 785 -13.03 -6.94 -9.61
C ILE A 785 -13.63 -7.57 -8.37
N ASP A 786 -13.21 -8.80 -8.06
CA ASP A 786 -13.50 -9.47 -6.80
C ASP A 786 -12.50 -10.60 -6.54
N TYR A 787 -12.35 -11.04 -5.29
CA TYR A 787 -11.58 -12.24 -4.94
C TYR A 787 -12.13 -12.93 -3.69
N VAL A 788 -11.90 -14.24 -3.56
CA VAL A 788 -12.25 -15.03 -2.38
C VAL A 788 -11.07 -15.93 -2.01
N LEU A 789 -10.68 -15.89 -0.73
CA LEU A 789 -9.56 -16.67 -0.17
C LEU A 789 -10.13 -17.69 0.83
N TYR A 790 -10.29 -18.96 0.44
CA TYR A 790 -10.97 -19.95 1.28
C TYR A 790 -10.00 -20.83 2.07
N ASP A 791 -10.41 -21.25 3.28
CA ASP A 791 -9.47 -21.56 4.37
C ASP A 791 -9.56 -22.99 4.95
N ASN A 792 -9.85 -23.99 4.12
CA ASN A 792 -9.77 -25.41 4.50
C ASN A 792 -10.63 -25.77 5.74
N GLY A 793 -11.86 -25.26 5.78
CA GLY A 793 -12.83 -25.51 6.85
C GLY A 793 -12.57 -24.75 8.17
N VAL A 794 -11.71 -23.72 8.18
CA VAL A 794 -11.42 -22.94 9.40
C VAL A 794 -12.49 -21.87 9.67
N THR A 795 -12.98 -21.19 8.62
CA THR A 795 -14.14 -20.31 8.64
C THR A 795 -15.08 -20.49 7.46
N PHE A 796 -14.57 -20.93 6.30
CA PHE A 796 -15.36 -21.26 5.11
C PHE A 796 -15.98 -22.68 5.22
N PRO A 797 -17.04 -22.99 4.44
CA PRO A 797 -17.60 -24.33 4.34
C PRO A 797 -16.62 -25.31 3.66
N ASP A 798 -16.73 -26.60 3.98
CA ASP A 798 -15.75 -27.63 3.59
C ASP A 798 -16.39 -29.02 3.37
N SER A 799 -17.72 -29.07 3.19
CA SER A 799 -18.41 -30.36 3.00
C SER A 799 -18.25 -30.88 1.57
N ALA A 800 -17.54 -32.00 1.42
CA ALA A 800 -17.48 -32.77 0.17
C ALA A 800 -18.88 -33.06 -0.39
N GLY A 801 -19.10 -32.70 -1.67
CA GLY A 801 -20.39 -32.73 -2.34
C GLY A 801 -21.29 -31.52 -2.07
N ALA A 802 -20.81 -30.45 -1.46
CA ALA A 802 -21.51 -29.19 -1.33
C ALA A 802 -20.62 -28.02 -1.77
N SER A 803 -21.22 -27.03 -2.43
CA SER A 803 -20.59 -25.74 -2.68
C SER A 803 -20.42 -24.96 -1.37
N MET A 804 -19.42 -24.08 -1.36
CA MET A 804 -19.45 -22.90 -0.51
C MET A 804 -20.43 -21.92 -1.14
N SER A 805 -21.52 -21.59 -0.45
CA SER A 805 -22.60 -20.70 -0.90
C SER A 805 -22.62 -19.44 -0.02
N LEU A 806 -22.41 -18.26 -0.62
CA LEU A 806 -22.48 -16.96 0.07
C LEU A 806 -23.93 -16.64 0.48
N ASP A 807 -24.15 -16.19 1.72
CA ASP A 807 -25.46 -15.73 2.18
C ASP A 807 -25.99 -14.61 1.27
N ALA A 808 -27.19 -14.79 0.70
CA ALA A 808 -27.86 -13.78 -0.12
C ALA A 808 -28.11 -12.43 0.58
N ALA A 809 -27.95 -12.34 1.91
CA ALA A 809 -27.94 -11.10 2.68
C ALA A 809 -26.58 -10.38 2.73
N SER A 810 -25.50 -11.01 2.24
CA SER A 810 -24.09 -10.59 2.35
C SER A 810 -23.38 -10.49 1.00
N ILE A 811 -24.13 -10.18 -0.07
CA ILE A 811 -23.59 -9.97 -1.43
C ILE A 811 -22.91 -8.59 -1.50
N ASP A 812 -21.69 -8.51 -0.97
CA ASP A 812 -20.79 -7.35 -1.02
C ASP A 812 -19.34 -7.86 -1.10
N PRO A 813 -18.52 -7.34 -2.05
CA PRO A 813 -17.16 -7.83 -2.37
C PRO A 813 -16.13 -7.62 -1.25
N SER A 814 -16.47 -6.83 -0.23
CA SER A 814 -15.63 -6.66 0.97
C SER A 814 -16.07 -7.53 2.15
N THR A 815 -17.08 -8.39 1.94
CA THR A 815 -17.65 -9.25 2.99
C THR A 815 -17.74 -10.72 2.62
N ASN A 816 -17.86 -11.07 1.33
CA ASN A 816 -17.64 -12.43 0.84
C ASN A 816 -16.19 -12.91 1.05
N ASP A 817 -15.26 -11.99 1.31
CA ASP A 817 -13.92 -12.22 1.85
C ASP A 817 -13.91 -12.93 3.24
N PHE A 818 -15.06 -13.15 3.90
CA PHE A 818 -15.16 -13.78 5.22
C PHE A 818 -16.02 -15.06 5.23
N GLY A 819 -15.41 -16.22 5.47
CA GLY A 819 -16.11 -17.52 5.52
C GLY A 819 -17.33 -17.57 6.45
N ASN A 820 -17.40 -16.72 7.48
CA ASN A 820 -18.55 -16.62 8.37
C ASN A 820 -19.84 -16.05 7.73
N VAL A 821 -19.83 -15.61 6.47
CA VAL A 821 -21.05 -15.30 5.69
C VAL A 821 -21.32 -16.34 4.59
N TRP A 822 -20.60 -17.46 4.58
CA TRP A 822 -20.83 -18.60 3.69
C TRP A 822 -21.39 -19.79 4.47
N CYS A 823 -22.11 -20.66 3.76
CA CYS A 823 -22.60 -21.93 4.28
C CYS A 823 -22.49 -23.04 3.23
N ASP A 824 -22.54 -24.31 3.65
CA ASP A 824 -22.66 -25.43 2.71
C ASP A 824 -23.93 -25.25 1.86
N GLY A 825 -23.82 -25.42 0.54
CA GLY A 825 -24.96 -25.48 -0.36
C GLY A 825 -25.98 -26.54 0.10
N VAL A 826 -27.27 -26.21 0.10
CA VAL A 826 -28.35 -27.09 0.61
C VAL A 826 -29.33 -27.58 -0.47
N THR A 827 -29.22 -27.06 -1.70
CA THR A 827 -30.10 -27.38 -2.82
C THR A 827 -29.44 -28.42 -3.72
N ALA A 828 -30.06 -29.58 -3.96
CA ALA A 828 -29.46 -30.56 -4.87
C ALA A 828 -29.59 -30.13 -6.34
N TYR A 829 -28.47 -29.82 -7.00
CA TYR A 829 -28.45 -29.51 -8.44
C TYR A 829 -28.20 -30.75 -9.32
N ASN A 830 -27.59 -31.80 -8.76
CA ASN A 830 -27.44 -33.10 -9.43
C ASN A 830 -27.88 -34.29 -8.53
N SER A 831 -27.38 -35.50 -8.78
CA SER A 831 -27.75 -36.71 -8.02
C SER A 831 -27.15 -36.85 -6.62
N THR A 832 -26.09 -36.10 -6.31
CA THR A 832 -25.38 -36.12 -5.02
C THR A 832 -24.99 -34.73 -4.53
N ASP A 833 -24.69 -33.81 -5.45
CA ASP A 833 -24.04 -32.56 -5.10
C ASP A 833 -25.04 -31.43 -4.87
N LEU A 834 -24.68 -30.55 -3.94
CA LEU A 834 -25.49 -29.46 -3.44
C LEU A 834 -24.90 -28.10 -3.84
N GLY A 835 -25.78 -27.15 -4.17
CA GLY A 835 -25.48 -25.80 -4.63
C GLY A 835 -26.59 -25.22 -5.52
N THR A 836 -26.41 -23.99 -6.00
CA THR A 836 -27.41 -23.19 -6.74
C THR A 836 -26.94 -22.68 -8.12
N PRO A 837 -26.13 -23.42 -8.91
CA PRO A 837 -25.49 -22.89 -10.13
C PRO A 837 -26.47 -22.25 -11.12
N GLY A 838 -26.24 -20.98 -11.43
CA GLY A 838 -27.04 -20.12 -12.28
C GLY A 838 -28.23 -19.45 -11.57
N ALA A 839 -28.24 -19.39 -10.24
CA ALA A 839 -29.39 -18.91 -9.46
C ALA A 839 -29.01 -18.34 -8.08
N PRO A 840 -29.81 -17.42 -7.50
CA PRO A 840 -29.54 -16.86 -6.19
C PRO A 840 -29.42 -17.92 -5.09
N ASN A 841 -28.32 -17.82 -4.32
CA ASN A 841 -28.09 -18.59 -3.11
C ASN A 841 -29.26 -18.48 -2.10
N PRO A 842 -29.45 -19.52 -1.25
CA PRO A 842 -30.28 -19.39 -0.06
C PRO A 842 -29.64 -18.45 0.99
N THR A 843 -30.46 -17.92 1.90
CA THR A 843 -29.97 -17.31 3.14
C THR A 843 -29.35 -18.39 4.04
N CYS A 844 -28.22 -18.10 4.68
CA CYS A 844 -27.56 -19.09 5.54
C CYS A 844 -28.34 -19.37 6.86
N PRO A 845 -28.22 -20.59 7.43
CA PRO A 845 -29.16 -21.13 8.44
C PRO A 845 -28.90 -20.76 9.92
#